data_AF-A0A968MBC0-F1
#
_entry.id   AF-A0A968MBC0-F1
#
_cell.length_a   1.000
_cell.length_b   1.000
_cell.length_c   1.000
_cell.angle_alpha   90.00
_cell.angle_beta   90.00
_cell.angle_gamma   90.00
#
_symmetry.space_group_name_H-M   'P 1'
#
loop_
_entity.id
_entity.type
_entity.pdbx_description
1 polymer ?
#
loop_
_entity_poly.entity_id
_entity_poly.type
_entity_poly.pdbx_seq_one_letter_code
_entity_poly.pdbx_strand_id
1 'polypeptide(L)'
;MRRLLLRLAVLLAVSGVLLLVLAAIIWFDNGFNRGIVYQPAPEPIPLTAGPQVGVNLYQLHLEPDPAVVTQTLQMVQAMGARYVRMQLPWEDIEIHGPGDFEDRRNIDTIGIVSAWDKYDRIVNKADELGIELILRIDRPPLWAREGFHNESFFQEGLLEDPNSTGPPDNFADYGRFVSRVVERYEGKVRYFQIWNEPNLKNEWNWHTPRPESFVDLLEVGYHAAKAANPDAIILFPSLAPVDGLDKRAPMTELDYLDAVYRAGGAAFFDVMAVQAYGLGQPPDEHRYIRLLPYGSTWTWNRFIDARADVSRVVLVREVMERYNDHATPIWVGEFGWNSAPDSIPPERRYTWGEPVSEEQKAAYLIGHIERARDEWPWMGVMNVWMFRYGGFREPNPADPTQYFALVGRDWQPLPAYTYLQAYHAQPTVAGVGAHPWQHPAVETIPNGWRIRFVGEQLHLLGDIPGDIRVVLDSTESTLLRGEYHGQYALSTVRLPRSDTVHTLELTVDDATTPPPPPVFVVERTPPVPLWVWTVLPMLAVGLLLLSGAATVPPLFQLASLLIARTPPARMGLRPWLATPGGERFLLFGLFVGLFFFYKGGTDLPSNLLALAVFGLFALVRPDLALLYVPLTVPLFFIPKGIWDTRFGLPEQGLRLPLHEMLLLITALATGPRWAWHVVQWVRQHGLRVPLGTLHLVRSLLPHGLFLVVGTLAVVIAPAEGRSEALREWRWLIFEPLLFYVLLRYYLHVSRQQHSPPSLLAPRLTASAVLGWLVAGGALVGLIGLLQFGGLNLAPFLGDKVSFSADSIVVEGVQRVNSVYGHPNNLGLYMGRIWPIALVLALAAWLAHRRWVAGAWAACAVLAAGGLLVSFSKGALLAAPVALLVLVLALRSHFRHHPTMSTPWAALRARVPTRLLGFAVGLAVVALPLLVIALATAAGGIERLNPLGETTDIRLKLWASALAMIADHPIFGIGLDQFLRFYQQYIDPTLATTNERFTAHPHNLLLDIWLRLGLGGLLAFGWLLLRFARQLQAYLAQNILLAGLVAALTAALVHGLVDNFYFVPDLAFVFWLVVALSEEGAEAS
;
A
#
# COMPACT_ATOMS: atom_id res chain seq x y z
N MET A 1 -2.94 -48.31 -0.95
CA MET A 1 -4.10 -47.41 -1.08
C MET A 1 -4.66 -47.02 0.27
N ARG A 2 -5.34 -47.91 1.02
CA ARG A 2 -5.95 -47.57 2.32
C ARG A 2 -4.98 -46.94 3.33
N ARG A 3 -3.80 -47.55 3.54
CA ARG A 3 -2.73 -46.98 4.40
C ARG A 3 -2.20 -45.62 3.92
N LEU A 4 -2.23 -45.37 2.61
CA LEU A 4 -1.73 -44.15 1.99
C LEU A 4 -2.75 -43.01 2.03
N LEU A 5 -4.01 -43.32 1.74
CA LEU A 5 -5.14 -42.42 1.93
C LEU A 5 -5.29 -42.04 3.40
N LEU A 6 -5.12 -43.01 4.31
CA LEU A 6 -5.08 -42.74 5.74
C LEU A 6 -3.91 -41.81 6.09
N ARG A 7 -2.70 -42.08 5.58
CA ARG A 7 -1.53 -41.20 5.80
C ARG A 7 -1.76 -39.77 5.28
N LEU A 8 -2.36 -39.61 4.11
CA LEU A 8 -2.68 -38.29 3.55
C LEU A 8 -3.80 -37.58 4.28
N ALA A 9 -4.88 -38.29 4.62
CA ALA A 9 -5.96 -37.74 5.42
C ALA A 9 -5.43 -37.25 6.77
N VAL A 10 -4.55 -38.03 7.40
CA VAL A 10 -3.87 -37.63 8.65
C VAL A 10 -3.00 -36.39 8.42
N LEU A 11 -2.15 -36.34 7.39
CA LEU A 11 -1.26 -35.19 7.15
C LEU A 11 -2.02 -33.91 6.76
N LEU A 12 -3.08 -34.03 5.97
CA LEU A 12 -3.96 -32.91 5.62
C LEU A 12 -4.77 -32.45 6.83
N ALA A 13 -5.27 -33.37 7.66
CA ALA A 13 -5.93 -33.04 8.92
C ALA A 13 -4.96 -32.34 9.88
N VAL A 14 -3.72 -32.82 10.00
CA VAL A 14 -2.66 -32.15 10.77
C VAL A 14 -2.43 -30.74 10.23
N SER A 15 -2.30 -30.57 8.91
CA SER A 15 -2.11 -29.24 8.31
C SER A 15 -3.31 -28.30 8.56
N GLY A 16 -4.53 -28.81 8.44
CA GLY A 16 -5.75 -28.06 8.75
C GLY A 16 -5.83 -27.66 10.22
N VAL A 17 -5.51 -28.57 11.14
CA VAL A 17 -5.42 -28.29 12.59
C VAL A 17 -4.34 -27.24 12.87
N LEU A 18 -3.16 -27.35 12.26
CA LEU A 18 -2.09 -26.37 12.45
C LEU A 18 -2.47 -24.98 11.92
N LEU A 19 -3.20 -24.89 10.80
CA LEU A 19 -3.73 -23.62 10.30
C LEU A 19 -4.77 -23.03 11.26
N LEU A 20 -5.67 -23.85 11.81
CA LEU A 20 -6.63 -23.42 12.83
C LEU A 20 -5.93 -22.96 14.11
N VAL A 21 -4.87 -23.67 14.53
CA VAL A 21 -4.03 -23.28 15.67
C VAL A 21 -3.35 -21.94 15.38
N LEU A 22 -2.77 -21.75 14.20
CA LEU A 22 -2.14 -20.48 13.83
C LEU A 22 -3.16 -19.33 13.82
N ALA A 23 -4.34 -19.55 13.24
CA ALA A 23 -5.43 -18.57 13.26
C ALA A 23 -5.90 -18.25 14.68
N ALA A 24 -6.03 -19.26 15.53
CA ALA A 24 -6.37 -19.08 16.94
C ALA A 24 -5.28 -18.31 17.69
N ILE A 25 -4.00 -18.62 17.48
CA ILE A 25 -2.90 -17.89 18.11
C ILE A 25 -2.94 -16.41 17.71
N ILE A 26 -3.10 -16.09 16.43
CA ILE A 26 -3.21 -14.69 15.96
C ILE A 26 -4.44 -14.00 16.57
N TRP A 27 -5.58 -14.70 16.65
CA TRP A 27 -6.79 -14.17 17.25
C TRP A 27 -6.59 -13.85 18.74
N PHE A 28 -5.98 -14.75 19.49
CA PHE A 28 -5.68 -14.54 20.91
C PHE A 28 -4.59 -13.49 21.12
N ASP A 29 -3.54 -13.47 20.30
CA ASP A 29 -2.48 -12.46 20.34
C ASP A 29 -3.05 -11.04 20.19
N ASN A 30 -3.94 -10.86 19.21
CA ASN A 30 -4.64 -9.59 19.05
C ASN A 30 -5.48 -9.22 20.28
N GLY A 31 -6.17 -10.19 20.89
CA GLY A 31 -6.99 -9.93 22.08
C GLY A 31 -6.18 -9.67 23.35
N PHE A 32 -5.00 -10.25 23.48
CA PHE A 32 -4.17 -10.15 24.69
C PHE A 32 -3.07 -9.09 24.61
N ASN A 33 -2.57 -8.74 23.43
CA ASN A 33 -1.36 -7.91 23.32
C ASN A 33 -1.55 -6.64 22.50
N ARG A 34 -2.47 -6.62 21.52
CA ARG A 34 -2.60 -5.46 20.65
C ARG A 34 -3.10 -4.26 21.44
N GLY A 35 -2.40 -3.14 21.32
CA GLY A 35 -2.73 -1.89 22.00
C GLY A 35 -2.49 -1.85 23.51
N ILE A 36 -1.95 -2.91 24.11
CA ILE A 36 -1.71 -2.97 25.56
C ILE A 36 -0.21 -2.80 25.81
N VAL A 37 0.15 -1.79 26.60
CA VAL A 37 1.52 -1.62 27.07
C VAL A 37 1.74 -2.42 28.35
N TYR A 38 2.74 -3.30 28.34
CA TYR A 38 3.14 -4.10 29.51
C TYR A 38 4.38 -3.53 30.20
N GLN A 39 5.39 -3.21 29.40
CA GLN A 39 6.68 -2.67 29.82
C GLN A 39 6.89 -1.31 29.12
N PRO A 40 6.51 -0.20 29.77
CA PRO A 40 6.62 1.13 29.18
C PRO A 40 8.08 1.59 29.05
N ALA A 41 8.34 2.49 28.10
CA ALA A 41 9.63 3.19 28.01
C ALA A 41 9.87 4.02 29.30
N PRO A 42 11.14 4.23 29.72
CA PRO A 42 11.45 4.96 30.94
C PRO A 42 11.18 6.47 30.85
N GLU A 43 11.07 7.03 29.64
CA GLU A 43 10.74 8.44 29.42
C GLU A 43 9.22 8.68 29.53
N PRO A 44 8.75 9.57 30.44
CA PRO A 44 7.35 9.97 30.46
C PRO A 44 6.95 10.68 29.17
N ILE A 45 5.77 10.32 28.65
CA ILE A 45 5.17 11.06 27.54
C ILE A 45 4.65 12.40 28.09
N PRO A 46 4.95 13.55 27.45
CA PRO A 46 4.42 14.83 27.90
C PRO A 46 2.90 14.87 27.84
N LEU A 47 2.27 15.62 28.74
CA LEU A 47 0.82 15.83 28.77
C LEU A 47 -0.02 14.54 28.99
N THR A 48 0.60 13.49 29.53
CA THR A 48 -0.05 12.22 29.92
C THR A 48 0.23 11.92 31.39
N ALA A 49 -0.48 12.59 32.30
CA ALA A 49 -0.45 12.30 33.73
C ALA A 49 -1.58 11.31 34.12
N GLY A 50 -1.76 10.27 33.29
CA GLY A 50 -2.96 9.43 33.24
C GLY A 50 -4.17 10.12 32.58
N PRO A 51 -5.23 9.35 32.24
CA PRO A 51 -6.38 9.91 31.57
C PRO A 51 -7.16 10.84 32.50
N GLN A 52 -7.15 12.13 32.17
CA GLN A 52 -7.87 13.17 32.91
C GLN A 52 -9.24 13.38 32.29
N VAL A 53 -10.29 13.47 33.10
CA VAL A 53 -11.64 13.67 32.58
C VAL A 53 -11.84 15.14 32.21
N GLY A 54 -12.20 15.35 30.95
CA GLY A 54 -12.76 16.59 30.46
C GLY A 54 -14.20 16.40 30.02
N VAL A 55 -14.86 17.51 29.66
CA VAL A 55 -16.21 17.49 29.10
C VAL A 55 -16.36 18.46 27.93
N ASN A 56 -17.16 18.08 26.95
CA ASN A 56 -17.56 18.99 25.88
C ASN A 56 -18.70 19.89 26.34
N LEU A 57 -18.54 21.21 26.15
CA LEU A 57 -19.58 22.22 26.37
C LEU A 57 -20.27 22.57 25.05
N TYR A 58 -21.10 21.64 24.58
CA TYR A 58 -21.82 21.76 23.33
C TYR A 58 -22.73 22.99 23.33
N GLN A 59 -22.58 23.85 22.32
CA GLN A 59 -23.35 25.08 22.12
C GLN A 59 -23.32 26.11 23.27
N LEU A 60 -22.36 26.04 24.20
CA LEU A 60 -22.23 27.04 25.28
C LEU A 60 -22.05 28.47 24.73
N HIS A 61 -21.33 28.62 23.62
CA HIS A 61 -21.15 29.90 22.94
C HIS A 61 -22.46 30.48 22.37
N LEU A 62 -23.55 29.71 22.31
CA LEU A 62 -24.87 30.17 21.91
C LEU A 62 -25.76 30.53 23.10
N GLU A 63 -25.28 30.40 24.34
CA GLU A 63 -26.06 30.77 25.54
C GLU A 63 -26.11 32.30 25.70
N PRO A 64 -27.31 32.91 25.67
CA PRO A 64 -27.45 34.36 25.78
C PRO A 64 -27.36 34.84 27.23
N ASP A 65 -27.66 33.99 28.21
CA ASP A 65 -27.70 34.32 29.63
C ASP A 65 -26.36 33.99 30.32
N PRO A 66 -25.59 34.99 30.80
CA PRO A 66 -24.35 34.75 31.54
C PRO A 66 -24.51 33.92 32.82
N ALA A 67 -25.70 33.90 33.43
CA ALA A 67 -25.97 33.09 34.60
C ALA A 67 -25.97 31.59 34.25
N VAL A 68 -26.51 31.21 33.10
CA VAL A 68 -26.48 29.83 32.59
C VAL A 68 -25.05 29.38 32.29
N VAL A 69 -24.23 30.27 31.70
CA VAL A 69 -22.80 30.00 31.47
C VAL A 69 -22.06 29.77 32.80
N THR A 70 -22.32 30.64 33.78
CA THR A 70 -21.71 30.54 35.11
C THR A 70 -22.11 29.24 35.81
N GLN A 71 -23.40 28.92 35.83
CA GLN A 71 -23.91 27.70 36.44
C GLN A 71 -23.36 26.44 35.76
N THR A 72 -23.23 26.46 34.43
CA THR A 72 -22.60 25.37 33.66
C THR A 72 -21.18 25.12 34.16
N LEU A 73 -20.33 26.14 34.20
CA LEU A 73 -18.94 26.00 34.62
C LEU A 73 -18.80 25.63 36.10
N GLN A 74 -19.68 26.15 36.97
CA GLN A 74 -19.71 25.77 38.39
C GLN A 74 -20.06 24.30 38.58
N MET A 75 -21.01 23.76 37.81
CA MET A 75 -21.34 22.33 37.88
C MET A 75 -20.24 21.45 37.27
N VAL A 76 -19.55 21.91 36.22
CA VAL A 76 -18.36 21.21 35.69
C VAL A 76 -17.28 21.11 36.77
N GLN A 77 -16.98 22.24 37.44
CA GLN A 77 -16.03 22.25 38.56
C GLN A 77 -16.50 21.33 39.70
N ALA A 78 -17.78 21.37 40.06
CA ALA A 78 -18.36 20.54 41.12
C ALA A 78 -18.34 19.05 40.79
N MET A 79 -18.40 18.67 39.51
CA MET A 79 -18.22 17.29 39.05
C MET A 79 -16.75 16.83 39.17
N GLY A 80 -15.80 17.77 39.26
CA GLY A 80 -14.37 17.51 39.36
C GLY A 80 -13.61 17.54 38.03
N ALA A 81 -14.28 17.85 36.91
CA ALA A 81 -13.61 17.96 35.62
C ALA A 81 -12.75 19.22 35.55
N ARG A 82 -11.47 19.04 35.20
CA ARG A 82 -10.50 20.13 35.02
C ARG A 82 -10.50 20.71 33.61
N TYR A 83 -10.82 19.89 32.61
CA TYR A 83 -10.75 20.30 31.21
C TYR A 83 -12.13 20.46 30.60
N VAL A 84 -12.25 21.48 29.77
CA VAL A 84 -13.45 21.75 28.99
C VAL A 84 -13.07 21.97 27.55
N ARG A 85 -13.69 21.23 26.64
CA ARG A 85 -13.60 21.48 25.20
C ARG A 85 -14.81 22.27 24.75
N MET A 86 -14.58 23.37 24.04
CA MET A 86 -15.65 24.18 23.45
C MET A 86 -15.24 24.77 22.11
N GLN A 87 -16.25 25.08 21.31
CA GLN A 87 -16.08 25.75 20.04
C GLN A 87 -15.93 27.26 20.20
N LEU A 88 -15.01 27.86 19.45
CA LEU A 88 -14.88 29.29 19.19
C LEU A 88 -14.95 29.49 17.66
N PRO A 89 -16.16 29.64 17.09
CA PRO A 89 -16.32 29.91 15.67
C PRO A 89 -15.71 31.26 15.29
N TRP A 90 -14.93 31.31 14.22
CA TRP A 90 -14.37 32.55 13.70
C TRP A 90 -15.48 33.52 13.24
N GLU A 91 -16.55 32.97 12.64
CA GLU A 91 -17.73 33.72 12.22
C GLU A 91 -18.48 34.43 13.35
N ASP A 92 -18.21 34.07 14.61
CA ASP A 92 -18.78 34.69 15.79
C ASP A 92 -17.98 35.90 16.30
N ILE A 93 -16.73 36.07 15.84
CA ILE A 93 -15.80 37.11 16.29
C ILE A 93 -15.54 38.17 15.22
N GLU A 94 -15.10 37.77 14.02
CA GLU A 94 -14.85 38.70 12.90
C GLU A 94 -16.03 38.70 11.93
N ILE A 95 -17.18 39.20 12.40
CA ILE A 95 -18.48 38.97 11.77
C ILE A 95 -18.59 39.68 10.41
N HIS A 96 -18.16 40.95 10.33
CA HIS A 96 -18.45 41.83 9.19
C HIS A 96 -17.26 42.04 8.25
N GLY A 97 -16.05 41.70 8.68
CA GLY A 97 -14.84 41.88 7.88
C GLY A 97 -13.56 41.59 8.67
N PRO A 98 -12.42 41.53 7.98
CA PRO A 98 -11.13 41.26 8.62
C PRO A 98 -10.78 42.36 9.63
N GLY A 99 -10.47 41.97 10.87
CA GLY A 99 -10.16 42.91 11.96
C GLY A 99 -11.35 43.69 12.52
N ASP A 100 -12.59 43.37 12.11
CA ASP A 100 -13.81 43.98 12.65
C ASP A 100 -14.42 43.10 13.74
N PHE A 101 -14.25 43.52 14.99
CA PHE A 101 -14.67 42.79 16.18
C PHE A 101 -15.95 43.35 16.82
N GLU A 102 -16.74 44.13 16.09
CA GLU A 102 -18.03 44.62 16.56
C GLU A 102 -19.18 43.71 16.11
N ASP A 103 -20.04 43.30 17.04
CA ASP A 103 -21.32 42.67 16.71
C ASP A 103 -22.40 43.73 16.52
N ARG A 104 -22.86 43.81 15.27
CA ARG A 104 -23.90 44.72 14.78
C ARG A 104 -25.13 43.99 14.25
N ARG A 105 -25.26 42.68 14.51
CA ARG A 105 -26.41 41.88 14.02
C ARG A 105 -27.73 42.27 14.68
N ASN A 106 -27.68 42.87 15.87
CA ASN A 106 -28.83 43.13 16.74
C ASN A 106 -28.85 44.59 17.28
N ILE A 107 -28.45 45.57 16.46
CA ILE A 107 -28.36 46.99 16.89
C ILE A 107 -29.66 47.48 17.52
N ASP A 108 -30.81 47.10 16.95
CA ASP A 108 -32.12 47.57 17.41
C ASP A 108 -32.50 47.06 18.81
N THR A 109 -31.90 45.97 19.29
CA THR A 109 -32.25 45.35 20.58
C THR A 109 -31.19 45.55 21.66
N ILE A 110 -29.90 45.46 21.32
CA ILE A 110 -28.80 45.52 22.29
C ILE A 110 -27.69 46.52 21.92
N GLY A 111 -27.85 47.28 20.83
CA GLY A 111 -26.84 48.20 20.33
C GLY A 111 -25.64 47.49 19.70
N ILE A 112 -24.56 48.25 19.49
CA ILE A 112 -23.27 47.72 19.04
C ILE A 112 -22.52 47.21 20.27
N VAL A 113 -22.07 45.95 20.24
CA VAL A 113 -21.30 45.32 21.31
C VAL A 113 -20.02 44.71 20.76
N SER A 114 -19.03 44.45 21.62
CA SER A 114 -17.81 43.76 21.19
C SER A 114 -18.11 42.26 21.05
N ALA A 115 -17.69 41.68 19.92
CA ALA A 115 -17.87 40.25 19.64
C ALA A 115 -17.07 39.37 20.62
N TRP A 116 -16.01 39.91 21.22
CA TRP A 116 -15.20 39.24 22.24
C TRP A 116 -15.89 39.11 23.59
N ASP A 117 -16.82 40.00 23.93
CA ASP A 117 -17.36 40.12 25.30
C ASP A 117 -17.96 38.79 25.80
N LYS A 118 -18.54 38.00 24.89
CA LYS A 118 -19.08 36.68 25.20
C LYS A 118 -18.00 35.68 25.60
N TYR A 119 -16.94 35.59 24.81
CA TYR A 119 -15.84 34.65 25.04
C TYR A 119 -14.97 35.09 26.21
N ASP A 120 -14.76 36.39 26.40
CA ASP A 120 -14.04 36.92 27.56
C ASP A 120 -14.73 36.54 28.87
N ARG A 121 -16.07 36.61 28.93
CA ARG A 121 -16.81 36.13 30.11
C ARG A 121 -16.59 34.65 30.38
N ILE A 122 -16.63 33.81 29.33
CA ILE A 122 -16.42 32.36 29.47
C ILE A 122 -14.99 32.07 29.93
N VAL A 123 -13.98 32.64 29.26
CA VAL A 123 -12.56 32.44 29.58
C VAL A 123 -12.23 32.94 30.98
N ASN A 124 -12.68 34.15 31.34
CA ASN A 124 -12.45 34.68 32.68
C ASN A 124 -13.12 33.83 33.76
N LYS A 125 -14.32 33.29 33.49
CA LYS A 125 -15.01 32.44 34.47
C LYS A 125 -14.37 31.05 34.58
N ALA A 126 -13.89 30.48 33.49
CA ALA A 126 -13.14 29.23 33.51
C ALA A 126 -11.83 29.40 34.30
N ASP A 127 -11.08 30.47 34.04
CA ASP A 127 -9.85 30.85 34.76
C ASP A 127 -10.10 31.04 36.26
N GLU A 128 -11.16 31.79 36.64
CA GLU A 128 -11.57 31.97 38.05
C GLU A 128 -11.86 30.62 38.76
N LEU A 129 -12.38 29.64 38.02
CA LEU A 129 -12.74 28.32 38.54
C LEU A 129 -11.61 27.28 38.39
N GLY A 130 -10.46 27.66 37.82
CA GLY A 130 -9.34 26.75 37.57
C GLY A 130 -9.63 25.68 36.52
N ILE A 131 -10.53 25.97 35.56
CA ILE A 131 -10.89 25.09 34.44
C ILE A 131 -10.00 25.44 33.24
N GLU A 132 -9.32 24.43 32.70
CA GLU A 132 -8.49 24.53 31.50
C GLU A 132 -9.37 24.41 30.24
N LEU A 133 -9.36 25.45 29.41
CA LEU A 133 -10.12 25.44 28.15
C LEU A 133 -9.29 24.86 27.00
N ILE A 134 -9.93 23.97 26.24
CA ILE A 134 -9.51 23.52 24.91
C ILE A 134 -10.40 24.25 23.91
N LEU A 135 -9.87 25.31 23.29
CA LEU A 135 -10.60 26.12 22.32
C LEU A 135 -10.45 25.54 20.92
N ARG A 136 -11.56 25.07 20.35
CA ARG A 136 -11.63 24.62 18.95
C ARG A 136 -11.88 25.82 18.04
N ILE A 137 -10.87 26.19 17.25
CA ILE A 137 -10.91 27.33 16.34
C ILE A 137 -11.29 26.84 14.94
N ASP A 138 -12.49 27.19 14.48
CA ASP A 138 -13.05 26.74 13.21
C ASP A 138 -14.02 27.76 12.60
N ARG A 139 -14.82 27.35 11.62
CA ARG A 139 -15.96 28.10 11.03
C ARG A 139 -15.63 29.54 10.61
N PRO A 140 -14.94 29.72 9.46
CA PRO A 140 -14.66 31.03 8.89
C PRO A 140 -15.92 31.86 8.59
N PRO A 141 -15.90 33.18 8.81
CA PRO A 141 -16.98 34.07 8.43
C PRO A 141 -17.20 34.08 6.92
N LEU A 142 -18.41 34.47 6.49
CA LEU A 142 -18.79 34.50 5.08
C LEU A 142 -17.81 35.28 4.20
N TRP A 143 -17.30 36.43 4.68
CA TRP A 143 -16.35 37.25 3.91
C TRP A 143 -15.01 36.53 3.64
N ALA A 144 -14.62 35.56 4.48
CA ALA A 144 -13.38 34.81 4.32
C ALA A 144 -13.54 33.57 3.41
N ARG A 145 -14.77 33.26 2.99
CA ARG A 145 -15.10 32.07 2.18
C ARG A 145 -16.16 32.33 1.11
N GLU A 146 -16.28 33.58 0.65
CA GLU A 146 -17.31 34.00 -0.31
C GLU A 146 -17.18 33.24 -1.63
N GLY A 147 -15.96 32.92 -2.06
CA GLY A 147 -15.68 32.12 -3.25
C GLY A 147 -16.33 30.74 -3.14
N PHE A 148 -15.93 29.96 -2.14
CA PHE A 148 -16.49 28.63 -1.86
C PHE A 148 -18.00 28.66 -1.55
N HIS A 149 -18.48 29.69 -0.83
CA HIS A 149 -19.89 29.80 -0.48
C HIS A 149 -20.77 29.88 -1.73
N ASN A 150 -20.33 30.59 -2.77
CA ASN A 150 -21.11 30.79 -3.99
C ASN A 150 -21.08 29.57 -4.94
N GLU A 151 -20.31 28.52 -4.64
CA GLU A 151 -20.26 27.32 -5.47
C GLU A 151 -21.54 26.51 -5.36
N SER A 152 -22.04 26.01 -6.50
CA SER A 152 -23.35 25.34 -6.57
C SER A 152 -23.43 24.09 -5.70
N PHE A 153 -22.36 23.30 -5.65
CA PHE A 153 -22.35 22.06 -4.88
C PHE A 153 -22.25 22.32 -3.36
N PHE A 154 -21.68 23.44 -2.91
CA PHE A 154 -21.75 23.85 -1.51
C PHE A 154 -23.18 24.28 -1.13
N GLN A 155 -23.83 25.06 -2.00
CA GLN A 155 -25.24 25.45 -1.81
C GLN A 155 -26.19 24.25 -1.80
N GLU A 156 -25.95 23.24 -2.64
CA GLU A 156 -26.66 21.96 -2.59
C GLU A 156 -26.38 21.21 -1.27
N GLY A 157 -25.12 21.20 -0.83
CA GLY A 157 -24.72 20.60 0.44
C GLY A 157 -25.40 21.22 1.66
N LEU A 158 -25.66 22.53 1.66
CA LEU A 158 -26.42 23.21 2.72
C LEU A 158 -27.87 22.73 2.83
N LEU A 159 -28.45 22.20 1.74
CA LEU A 159 -29.77 21.57 1.79
C LEU A 159 -29.74 20.19 2.45
N GLU A 160 -28.59 19.51 2.41
CA GLU A 160 -28.38 18.23 3.10
C GLU A 160 -28.02 18.43 4.58
N ASP A 161 -27.11 19.36 4.87
CA ASP A 161 -26.70 19.73 6.23
C ASP A 161 -26.55 21.26 6.35
N PRO A 162 -27.55 21.95 6.95
CA PRO A 162 -27.52 23.40 7.11
C PRO A 162 -26.38 23.93 7.99
N ASN A 163 -25.73 23.07 8.79
CA ASN A 163 -24.61 23.45 9.63
C ASN A 163 -23.26 23.34 8.90
N SER A 164 -23.24 22.91 7.64
CA SER A 164 -22.01 22.72 6.88
C SER A 164 -21.13 23.97 6.82
N THR A 165 -19.82 23.75 6.82
CA THR A 165 -18.81 24.79 6.72
C THR A 165 -17.63 24.29 5.88
N GLY A 166 -16.54 25.04 5.87
CA GLY A 166 -15.28 24.62 5.29
C GLY A 166 -14.20 25.68 5.40
N PRO A 167 -12.98 25.34 4.96
CA PRO A 167 -11.83 26.23 5.08
C PRO A 167 -12.03 27.55 4.30
N PRO A 168 -11.32 28.63 4.67
CA PRO A 168 -11.45 29.92 3.99
C PRO A 168 -10.82 29.88 2.59
N ASP A 169 -11.17 30.86 1.76
CA ASP A 169 -10.57 31.07 0.43
C ASP A 169 -9.06 31.35 0.53
N ASN A 170 -8.60 31.92 1.67
CA ASN A 170 -7.20 32.23 1.94
C ASN A 170 -6.80 31.82 3.37
N PHE A 171 -5.87 30.86 3.50
CA PHE A 171 -5.42 30.36 4.81
C PHE A 171 -4.65 31.40 5.62
N ALA A 172 -4.03 32.40 4.98
CA ALA A 172 -3.36 33.48 5.71
C ALA A 172 -4.33 34.30 6.56
N ASP A 173 -5.61 34.35 6.19
CA ASP A 173 -6.64 35.03 6.96
C ASP A 173 -6.97 34.24 8.23
N TYR A 174 -7.05 32.90 8.12
CA TYR A 174 -7.18 32.01 9.26
C TYR A 174 -5.99 32.12 10.21
N GLY A 175 -4.77 32.14 9.68
CA GLY A 175 -3.55 32.34 10.49
C GLY A 175 -3.58 33.64 11.29
N ARG A 176 -4.01 34.76 10.68
CA ARG A 176 -4.17 36.02 11.42
C ARG A 176 -5.21 35.89 12.54
N PHE A 177 -6.34 35.25 12.28
CA PHE A 177 -7.36 35.05 13.30
C PHE A 177 -6.87 34.17 14.47
N VAL A 178 -6.20 33.05 14.17
CA VAL A 178 -5.59 32.17 15.18
C VAL A 178 -4.61 32.97 16.05
N SER A 179 -3.72 33.76 15.44
CA SER A 179 -2.81 34.63 16.18
C SER A 179 -3.55 35.60 17.11
N ARG A 180 -4.66 36.22 16.67
CA ARG A 180 -5.47 37.11 17.52
C ARG A 180 -6.10 36.40 18.71
N VAL A 181 -6.64 35.20 18.52
CA VAL A 181 -7.25 34.40 19.60
C VAL A 181 -6.18 34.02 20.63
N VAL A 182 -5.01 33.57 20.17
CA VAL A 182 -3.91 33.13 21.03
C VAL A 182 -3.30 34.32 21.79
N GLU A 183 -3.04 35.45 21.13
CA GLU A 183 -2.57 36.70 21.77
C GLU A 183 -3.53 37.19 22.85
N ARG A 184 -4.85 37.16 22.56
CA ARG A 184 -5.85 37.69 23.49
C ARG A 184 -5.93 36.89 24.79
N TYR A 185 -5.77 35.57 24.70
CA TYR A 185 -5.95 34.66 25.83
C TYR A 185 -4.63 34.11 26.39
N GLU A 186 -3.50 34.73 26.05
CA GLU A 186 -2.20 34.44 26.66
C GLU A 186 -2.30 34.49 28.19
N GLY A 187 -1.73 33.48 28.85
CA GLY A 187 -1.77 33.33 30.31
C GLY A 187 -3.09 32.78 30.89
N LYS A 188 -4.16 32.63 30.09
CA LYS A 188 -5.46 32.08 30.52
C LYS A 188 -5.88 30.82 29.77
N VAL A 189 -5.53 30.74 28.48
CA VAL A 189 -5.82 29.57 27.64
C VAL A 189 -4.52 29.09 27.02
N ARG A 190 -4.27 27.79 27.18
CA ARG A 190 -3.07 27.13 26.67
C ARG A 190 -3.35 26.14 25.53
N TYR A 191 -4.55 25.58 25.45
CA TYR A 191 -4.86 24.48 24.52
C TYR A 191 -5.77 24.95 23.39
N PHE A 192 -5.31 24.78 22.15
CA PHE A 192 -6.01 25.19 20.95
C PHE A 192 -6.12 24.01 19.98
N GLN A 193 -7.34 23.66 19.58
CA GLN A 193 -7.57 22.67 18.53
C GLN A 193 -7.76 23.38 17.19
N ILE A 194 -6.96 23.00 16.21
CA ILE A 194 -7.06 23.54 14.84
C ILE A 194 -8.09 22.71 14.07
N TRP A 195 -9.19 23.36 13.69
CA TRP A 195 -10.28 22.78 12.92
C TRP A 195 -11.09 21.68 13.64
N ASN A 196 -12.06 21.08 12.93
CA ASN A 196 -12.85 19.93 13.37
C ASN A 196 -13.09 18.98 12.18
N GLU A 197 -12.90 17.67 12.38
CA GLU A 197 -13.29 16.60 11.43
C GLU A 197 -13.05 16.92 9.94
N PRO A 198 -11.84 17.33 9.52
CA PRO A 198 -11.57 17.71 8.13
C PRO A 198 -11.74 16.54 7.15
N ASN A 199 -11.90 15.30 7.63
CA ASN A 199 -12.19 14.12 6.83
C ASN A 199 -13.68 13.99 6.42
N LEU A 200 -14.53 14.93 6.83
CA LEU A 200 -15.93 15.05 6.40
C LEU A 200 -16.11 16.14 5.34
N LYS A 201 -16.90 15.85 4.31
CA LYS A 201 -17.24 16.81 3.24
C LYS A 201 -17.97 18.03 3.77
N ASN A 202 -18.94 17.85 4.65
CA ASN A 202 -19.71 18.95 5.25
C ASN A 202 -18.87 19.85 6.17
N GLU A 203 -17.66 19.43 6.54
CA GLU A 203 -16.65 20.23 7.24
C GLU A 203 -15.54 20.75 6.29
N TRP A 204 -15.65 20.47 4.99
CA TRP A 204 -14.64 20.77 3.99
C TRP A 204 -15.22 21.36 2.69
N ASN A 205 -16.14 22.32 2.85
CA ASN A 205 -16.83 23.01 1.75
C ASN A 205 -17.57 22.07 0.80
N TRP A 206 -17.94 20.85 1.21
CA TRP A 206 -18.50 19.78 0.38
C TRP A 206 -17.60 19.24 -0.74
N HIS A 207 -16.34 19.69 -0.80
CA HIS A 207 -15.30 19.07 -1.62
C HIS A 207 -14.87 17.75 -1.02
N THR A 208 -14.39 16.82 -1.84
CA THR A 208 -13.74 15.60 -1.34
C THR A 208 -12.52 15.99 -0.51
N PRO A 209 -12.46 15.63 0.79
CA PRO A 209 -11.34 15.99 1.65
C PRO A 209 -10.00 15.50 1.11
N ARG A 210 -9.00 16.38 1.14
CA ARG A 210 -7.61 16.07 0.78
C ARG A 210 -6.71 16.31 1.99
N PRO A 211 -6.10 15.26 2.56
CA PRO A 211 -5.18 15.37 3.71
C PRO A 211 -4.09 16.42 3.52
N GLU A 212 -3.53 16.53 2.30
CA GLU A 212 -2.46 17.49 1.99
C GLU A 212 -2.93 18.94 2.14
N SER A 213 -4.15 19.25 1.66
CA SER A 213 -4.75 20.58 1.81
C SER A 213 -5.08 20.92 3.26
N PHE A 214 -5.34 19.90 4.08
CA PHE A 214 -5.51 20.11 5.52
C PHE A 214 -4.15 20.36 6.22
N VAL A 215 -3.07 19.69 5.80
CA VAL A 215 -1.72 19.97 6.30
C VAL A 215 -1.32 21.42 6.05
N ASP A 216 -1.64 21.97 4.87
CA ASP A 216 -1.41 23.40 4.57
C ASP A 216 -2.14 24.34 5.56
N LEU A 217 -3.39 24.02 5.92
CA LEU A 217 -4.16 24.80 6.90
C LEU A 217 -3.59 24.64 8.32
N LEU A 218 -3.23 23.40 8.68
CA LEU A 218 -2.67 23.06 9.99
C LEU A 218 -1.32 23.75 10.22
N GLU A 219 -0.44 23.75 9.23
CA GLU A 219 0.85 24.46 9.26
C GLU A 219 0.67 25.95 9.52
N VAL A 220 -0.26 26.60 8.81
CA VAL A 220 -0.56 28.03 9.00
C VAL A 220 -1.10 28.30 10.41
N GLY A 221 -2.04 27.48 10.89
CA GLY A 221 -2.58 27.61 12.24
C GLY A 221 -1.52 27.40 13.33
N TYR A 222 -0.67 26.37 13.17
CA TYR A 222 0.41 26.05 14.10
C TYR A 222 1.42 27.19 14.22
N HIS A 223 1.94 27.67 13.08
CA HIS A 223 2.93 28.76 13.09
C HIS A 223 2.35 30.06 13.63
N ALA A 224 1.10 30.38 13.30
CA ALA A 224 0.43 31.56 13.85
C ALA A 224 0.28 31.48 15.37
N ALA A 225 -0.15 30.33 15.89
CA ALA A 225 -0.31 30.13 17.33
C ALA A 225 1.04 30.17 18.07
N LYS A 226 2.06 29.47 17.58
CA LYS A 226 3.40 29.45 18.20
C LYS A 226 4.10 30.82 18.16
N ALA A 227 3.87 31.60 17.10
CA ALA A 227 4.40 32.96 17.01
C ALA A 227 3.73 33.93 17.99
N ALA A 228 2.42 33.76 18.22
CA ALA A 228 1.66 34.55 19.19
C ALA A 228 2.01 34.17 20.64
N ASN A 229 2.10 32.88 20.93
CA ASN A 229 2.48 32.35 22.24
C ASN A 229 3.25 31.02 22.06
N PRO A 230 4.57 30.98 22.33
CA PRO A 230 5.36 29.74 22.23
C PRO A 230 4.87 28.60 23.13
N ASP A 231 4.20 28.91 24.25
CA ASP A 231 3.68 27.94 25.21
C ASP A 231 2.30 27.37 24.81
N ALA A 232 1.69 27.88 23.73
CA ALA A 232 0.44 27.35 23.19
C ALA A 232 0.60 25.89 22.76
N ILE A 233 -0.34 25.03 23.16
CA ILE A 233 -0.38 23.61 22.82
C ILE A 233 -1.43 23.40 21.73
N ILE A 234 -0.98 22.85 20.61
CA ILE A 234 -1.78 22.67 19.41
C ILE A 234 -2.27 21.23 19.32
N LEU A 235 -3.59 21.06 19.39
CA LEU A 235 -4.25 19.79 19.19
C LEU A 235 -4.59 19.63 17.70
N PHE A 236 -4.25 18.45 17.17
CA PHE A 236 -4.78 17.97 15.89
C PHE A 236 -6.32 17.93 15.94
N PRO A 237 -7.06 18.08 14.83
CA PRO A 237 -8.51 17.94 14.86
C PRO A 237 -8.91 16.50 15.18
N SER A 238 -9.95 16.34 16.00
CA SER A 238 -10.55 15.03 16.23
C SER A 238 -11.23 14.55 14.95
N LEU A 239 -10.59 13.63 14.21
CA LEU A 239 -11.14 13.06 12.98
C LEU A 239 -12.41 12.25 13.27
N ALA A 240 -13.37 12.32 12.36
CA ALA A 240 -14.58 11.51 12.44
C ALA A 240 -14.25 10.03 12.20
N PRO A 241 -14.57 9.11 13.12
CA PRO A 241 -14.23 7.70 12.96
C PRO A 241 -15.24 7.04 12.00
N VAL A 242 -14.86 6.89 10.73
CA VAL A 242 -15.76 6.47 9.65
C VAL A 242 -15.22 5.26 8.90
N ASP A 243 -16.12 4.53 8.25
CA ASP A 243 -15.78 3.35 7.44
C ASP A 243 -15.35 3.71 6.01
N GLY A 244 -15.44 4.97 5.58
CA GLY A 244 -15.12 5.39 4.22
C GLY A 244 -16.21 5.07 3.18
N LEU A 245 -17.41 4.64 3.60
CA LEU A 245 -18.50 4.26 2.70
C LEU A 245 -19.58 5.35 2.57
N ASP A 246 -19.70 6.26 3.54
CA ASP A 246 -20.60 7.41 3.44
C ASP A 246 -20.10 8.37 2.35
N LYS A 247 -21.01 8.83 1.49
CA LYS A 247 -20.71 9.85 0.46
C LYS A 247 -20.12 11.14 1.05
N ARG A 248 -20.45 11.45 2.32
CA ARG A 248 -19.95 12.59 3.10
C ARG A 248 -18.57 12.33 3.70
N ALA A 249 -18.16 11.07 3.85
CA ALA A 249 -16.92 10.68 4.52
C ALA A 249 -16.23 9.57 3.72
N PRO A 250 -15.62 9.90 2.56
CA PRO A 250 -15.14 8.90 1.60
C PRO A 250 -13.82 8.21 2.00
N MET A 251 -13.25 8.55 3.15
CA MET A 251 -11.95 8.08 3.62
C MET A 251 -12.02 7.78 5.12
N THR A 252 -11.42 6.66 5.55
CA THR A 252 -11.29 6.36 6.98
C THR A 252 -10.35 7.35 7.66
N GLU A 253 -10.50 7.57 8.96
CA GLU A 253 -9.59 8.41 9.72
C GLU A 253 -8.16 7.85 9.77
N LEU A 254 -8.00 6.53 9.68
CA LEU A 254 -6.68 5.88 9.59
C LEU A 254 -5.99 6.20 8.27
N ASP A 255 -6.71 6.10 7.15
CA ASP A 255 -6.18 6.43 5.82
C ASP A 255 -5.90 7.93 5.70
N TYR A 256 -6.78 8.76 6.28
CA TYR A 256 -6.63 10.21 6.31
C TYR A 256 -5.38 10.61 7.10
N LEU A 257 -5.20 10.04 8.31
CA LEU A 257 -4.05 10.31 9.14
C LEU A 257 -2.75 9.81 8.51
N ASP A 258 -2.74 8.62 7.91
CA ASP A 258 -1.56 8.09 7.20
C ASP A 258 -1.11 9.04 6.08
N ALA A 259 -2.07 9.60 5.32
CA ALA A 259 -1.78 10.59 4.29
C ALA A 259 -1.29 11.94 4.87
N VAL A 260 -1.83 12.39 6.01
CA VAL A 260 -1.32 13.57 6.74
C VAL A 260 0.15 13.38 7.12
N TYR A 261 0.51 12.22 7.69
CA TYR A 261 1.91 11.91 8.02
C TYR A 261 2.82 11.89 6.79
N ARG A 262 2.37 11.28 5.67
CA ARG A 262 3.14 11.30 4.40
C ARG A 262 3.36 12.71 3.86
N ALA A 263 2.42 13.62 4.10
CA ALA A 263 2.55 15.01 3.70
C ALA A 263 3.40 15.84 4.68
N GLY A 264 3.90 15.25 5.77
CA GLY A 264 4.74 15.93 6.76
C GLY A 264 3.97 16.58 7.92
N GLY A 265 2.68 16.26 8.09
CA GLY A 265 1.81 16.90 9.08
C GLY A 265 2.21 16.71 10.54
N ALA A 266 3.06 15.73 10.86
CA ALA A 266 3.55 15.44 12.21
C ALA A 266 4.23 16.64 12.90
N ALA A 267 4.78 17.58 12.11
CA ALA A 267 5.48 18.75 12.65
C ALA A 267 4.54 19.85 13.18
N PHE A 268 3.23 19.76 12.93
CA PHE A 268 2.28 20.87 13.11
C PHE A 268 1.19 20.62 14.15
N PHE A 269 1.43 19.70 15.09
CA PHE A 269 0.61 19.53 16.29
C PHE A 269 1.47 19.00 17.45
N ASP A 270 1.08 19.33 18.68
CA ASP A 270 1.73 18.85 19.90
C ASP A 270 0.96 17.68 20.55
N VAL A 271 -0.33 17.53 20.20
CA VAL A 271 -1.23 16.50 20.74
C VAL A 271 -2.09 15.95 19.60
N MET A 272 -2.15 14.62 19.47
CA MET A 272 -3.07 13.96 18.55
C MET A 272 -4.46 13.87 19.19
N ALA A 273 -5.46 14.55 18.64
CA ALA A 273 -6.84 14.40 19.12
C ALA A 273 -7.59 13.31 18.32
N VAL A 274 -8.34 12.47 19.03
CA VAL A 274 -9.15 11.38 18.44
C VAL A 274 -10.59 11.41 18.97
N GLN A 275 -11.48 10.67 18.32
CA GLN A 275 -12.81 10.38 18.84
C GLN A 275 -12.91 8.89 19.19
N ALA A 276 -13.47 8.57 20.35
CA ALA A 276 -13.56 7.21 20.88
C ALA A 276 -14.99 6.86 21.31
N TYR A 277 -15.97 7.14 20.44
CA TYR A 277 -17.37 6.79 20.67
C TYR A 277 -17.57 5.30 20.88
N GLY A 278 -18.32 4.92 21.93
CA GLY A 278 -18.53 3.52 22.25
C GLY A 278 -19.57 2.82 21.37
N LEU A 279 -20.50 3.56 20.77
CA LEU A 279 -21.55 3.06 19.87
C LEU A 279 -22.29 1.81 20.38
N GLY A 280 -22.56 1.77 21.70
CA GLY A 280 -23.25 0.66 22.38
C GLY A 280 -22.35 -0.48 22.85
N GLN A 281 -21.05 -0.45 22.52
CA GLN A 281 -20.08 -1.47 22.90
C GLN A 281 -19.49 -1.20 24.29
N PRO A 282 -19.10 -2.23 25.05
CA PRO A 282 -18.48 -2.03 26.36
C PRO A 282 -17.03 -1.52 26.22
N PRO A 283 -16.49 -0.85 27.25
CA PRO A 283 -15.15 -0.26 27.21
C PRO A 283 -14.02 -1.30 27.14
N ASP A 284 -14.24 -2.53 27.60
CA ASP A 284 -13.28 -3.65 27.58
C ASP A 284 -13.21 -4.39 26.23
N GLU A 285 -13.82 -3.83 25.18
CA GLU A 285 -13.81 -4.40 23.84
C GLU A 285 -12.41 -4.39 23.21
N HIS A 286 -11.81 -5.56 23.00
CA HIS A 286 -10.48 -5.75 22.38
C HIS A 286 -10.54 -6.26 20.93
N ARG A 287 -11.72 -6.33 20.31
CA ARG A 287 -11.87 -6.81 18.92
C ARG A 287 -11.60 -5.70 17.92
N TYR A 288 -10.32 -5.43 17.67
CA TYR A 288 -9.84 -4.52 16.61
C TYR A 288 -10.27 -4.90 15.18
N ILE A 289 -10.74 -6.14 14.99
CA ILE A 289 -11.11 -6.75 13.70
C ILE A 289 -12.36 -7.60 13.93
N ARG A 290 -13.49 -7.23 13.32
CA ARG A 290 -14.71 -8.05 13.31
C ARG A 290 -14.97 -8.58 11.90
N LEU A 291 -15.51 -9.80 11.75
CA LEU A 291 -15.96 -10.30 10.45
C LEU A 291 -17.36 -9.75 10.18
N LEU A 292 -17.60 -9.16 9.01
CA LEU A 292 -18.91 -8.62 8.64
C LEU A 292 -19.98 -9.74 8.63
N PRO A 293 -21.14 -9.55 9.27
CA PRO A 293 -22.27 -10.47 9.14
C PRO A 293 -22.70 -10.60 7.67
N TYR A 294 -23.07 -11.81 7.25
CA TYR A 294 -23.60 -12.06 5.91
C TYR A 294 -24.93 -11.29 5.71
N GLY A 295 -24.95 -10.29 4.81
CA GLY A 295 -26.14 -9.51 4.47
C GLY A 295 -26.02 -7.99 4.62
N SER A 296 -24.98 -7.46 5.28
CA SER A 296 -24.63 -6.03 5.27
C SER A 296 -23.45 -5.80 4.32
N THR A 297 -23.61 -4.94 3.30
CA THR A 297 -22.55 -4.36 2.42
C THR A 297 -21.27 -5.19 2.18
N TRP A 298 -21.40 -6.52 2.09
CA TRP A 298 -20.29 -7.43 1.88
C TRP A 298 -19.70 -7.14 0.51
N THR A 299 -18.39 -6.87 0.46
CA THR A 299 -17.65 -6.68 -0.79
C THR A 299 -16.35 -7.48 -0.74
N TRP A 300 -15.95 -8.06 -1.87
CA TRP A 300 -14.76 -8.92 -1.97
C TRP A 300 -13.43 -8.20 -1.70
N ASN A 301 -13.45 -6.89 -1.49
CA ASN A 301 -12.28 -6.05 -1.18
C ASN A 301 -12.21 -5.63 0.29
N ARG A 302 -13.21 -5.93 1.15
CA ARG A 302 -13.19 -5.59 2.58
C ARG A 302 -13.86 -6.69 3.44
N PHE A 303 -13.07 -7.67 3.85
CA PHE A 303 -13.50 -8.83 4.66
C PHE A 303 -13.62 -8.56 6.18
N ILE A 304 -13.19 -7.37 6.62
CA ILE A 304 -13.08 -6.95 8.03
C ILE A 304 -13.99 -5.72 8.24
N ASP A 305 -14.80 -5.79 9.29
CA ASP A 305 -15.70 -4.77 9.80
C ASP A 305 -14.88 -3.58 10.31
N ALA A 306 -15.16 -2.41 9.74
CA ALA A 306 -14.49 -1.15 10.01
C ALA A 306 -15.36 -0.22 10.87
N ARG A 307 -16.26 -0.75 11.71
CA ARG A 307 -17.00 0.06 12.68
C ARG A 307 -16.05 0.88 13.57
N ALA A 308 -16.49 2.09 13.91
CA ALA A 308 -15.91 2.87 14.98
C ALA A 308 -16.21 2.19 16.32
N ASP A 309 -15.19 1.79 17.08
CA ASP A 309 -15.32 1.26 18.42
C ASP A 309 -14.29 1.91 19.35
N VAL A 310 -14.40 1.61 20.65
CA VAL A 310 -13.50 2.14 21.68
C VAL A 310 -12.03 1.76 21.47
N SER A 311 -11.75 0.63 20.82
CA SER A 311 -10.40 0.12 20.56
C SER A 311 -9.75 0.77 19.33
N ARG A 312 -10.51 1.48 18.52
CA ARG A 312 -10.03 2.08 17.27
C ARG A 312 -8.93 3.11 17.47
N VAL A 313 -8.86 3.73 18.65
CA VAL A 313 -7.76 4.64 19.03
C VAL A 313 -6.38 3.95 18.98
N VAL A 314 -6.31 2.65 19.26
CA VAL A 314 -5.07 1.88 19.14
C VAL A 314 -4.60 1.83 17.68
N LEU A 315 -5.53 1.74 16.72
CA LEU A 315 -5.17 1.75 15.30
C LEU A 315 -4.64 3.12 14.87
N VAL A 316 -5.19 4.20 15.43
CA VAL A 316 -4.63 5.55 15.26
C VAL A 316 -3.20 5.60 15.80
N ARG A 317 -2.97 5.08 17.00
CA ARG A 317 -1.62 4.99 17.58
C ARG A 317 -0.67 4.19 16.69
N GLU A 318 -1.09 3.04 16.16
CA GLU A 318 -0.29 2.23 15.23
C GLU A 318 0.08 3.03 13.96
N VAL A 319 -0.80 3.89 13.44
CA VAL A 319 -0.46 4.79 12.33
C VAL A 319 0.67 5.74 12.73
N MET A 320 0.58 6.38 13.90
CA MET A 320 1.63 7.29 14.40
C MET A 320 2.98 6.57 14.56
N GLU A 321 2.96 5.36 15.11
CA GLU A 321 4.16 4.55 15.35
C GLU A 321 4.85 4.13 14.04
N ARG A 322 4.11 3.90 12.95
CA ARG A 322 4.70 3.67 11.60
C ARG A 322 5.53 4.85 11.09
N TYR A 323 5.29 6.05 11.61
CA TYR A 323 6.07 7.26 11.29
C TYR A 323 7.05 7.64 12.41
N ASN A 324 7.33 6.71 13.32
CA ASN A 324 8.25 6.89 14.45
C ASN A 324 7.79 8.00 15.42
N ASP A 325 6.48 8.32 15.44
CA ASP A 325 5.89 9.22 16.42
C ASP A 325 5.40 8.43 17.63
N HIS A 326 6.33 8.14 18.54
CA HIS A 326 6.05 7.47 19.80
C HIS A 326 5.80 8.45 20.95
N ALA A 327 6.19 9.72 20.79
CA ALA A 327 6.29 10.70 21.87
C ALA A 327 5.11 11.69 21.89
N THR A 328 4.34 11.82 20.80
CA THR A 328 3.14 12.66 20.81
C THR A 328 2.04 11.96 21.62
N PRO A 329 1.45 12.64 22.62
CA PRO A 329 0.32 12.13 23.38
C PRO A 329 -0.95 12.08 22.53
N ILE A 330 -1.86 11.17 22.88
CA ILE A 330 -3.22 11.12 22.31
C ILE A 330 -4.20 11.64 23.35
N TRP A 331 -5.05 12.58 22.95
CA TRP A 331 -6.19 13.05 23.74
C TRP A 331 -7.49 12.69 23.04
N VAL A 332 -8.51 12.32 23.80
CA VAL A 332 -9.83 12.05 23.24
C VAL A 332 -10.63 13.36 23.25
N GLY A 333 -10.89 13.90 22.07
CA GLY A 333 -11.72 15.09 21.90
C GLY A 333 -13.20 14.81 22.19
N GLU A 334 -13.68 13.60 21.88
CA GLU A 334 -15.06 13.17 22.12
C GLU A 334 -15.11 11.66 22.40
N PHE A 335 -15.75 11.28 23.51
CA PHE A 335 -16.20 9.91 23.75
C PHE A 335 -17.50 9.88 24.54
N GLY A 336 -18.27 8.81 24.41
CA GLY A 336 -19.45 8.61 25.21
C GLY A 336 -20.38 7.53 24.68
N TRP A 337 -21.49 7.37 25.40
CA TRP A 337 -22.60 6.49 25.06
C TRP A 337 -23.92 7.26 25.13
N ASN A 338 -24.82 6.89 24.24
CA ASN A 338 -26.14 7.50 24.12
C ASN A 338 -27.21 6.63 24.82
N SER A 339 -28.19 7.28 25.46
CA SER A 339 -29.31 6.64 26.17
C SER A 339 -30.68 6.96 25.55
N ALA A 340 -30.71 7.19 24.23
CA ALA A 340 -31.93 7.54 23.50
C ALA A 340 -33.13 6.59 23.78
N PRO A 341 -34.34 7.13 24.02
CA PRO A 341 -35.53 6.37 24.43
C PRO A 341 -36.26 5.68 23.27
N ASP A 342 -37.11 4.71 23.61
CA ASP A 342 -37.97 3.89 22.70
C ASP A 342 -38.98 4.69 21.90
N SER A 343 -39.20 5.95 22.26
CA SER A 343 -40.03 6.88 21.48
C SER A 343 -39.37 7.35 20.19
N ILE A 344 -38.04 7.26 20.05
CA ILE A 344 -37.33 7.66 18.83
C ILE A 344 -37.34 6.50 17.82
N PRO A 345 -37.75 6.75 16.55
CA PRO A 345 -37.74 5.72 15.52
C PRO A 345 -36.36 5.07 15.33
N PRO A 346 -36.28 3.74 15.11
CA PRO A 346 -35.03 3.00 14.95
C PRO A 346 -34.01 3.66 14.01
N GLU A 347 -34.48 4.23 12.89
CA GLU A 347 -33.63 4.81 11.84
C GLU A 347 -32.81 5.99 12.35
N ARG A 348 -33.30 6.71 13.37
CA ARG A 348 -32.60 7.81 14.04
C ARG A 348 -32.01 7.39 15.38
N ARG A 349 -32.70 6.51 16.11
CA ARG A 349 -32.29 6.06 17.44
C ARG A 349 -30.91 5.38 17.42
N TYR A 350 -30.62 4.61 16.38
CA TYR A 350 -29.38 3.85 16.24
C TYR A 350 -28.24 4.59 15.53
N THR A 351 -28.39 5.89 15.25
CA THR A 351 -27.33 6.71 14.62
C THR A 351 -26.02 6.65 15.40
N TRP A 352 -26.11 6.60 16.74
CA TRP A 352 -24.96 6.54 17.65
C TRP A 352 -24.76 5.14 18.26
N GLY A 353 -25.09 4.09 17.49
CA GLY A 353 -25.05 2.72 17.96
C GLY A 353 -26.26 2.34 18.83
N GLU A 354 -26.22 1.14 19.42
CA GLU A 354 -27.29 0.66 20.30
C GLU A 354 -27.31 1.48 21.60
N PRO A 355 -28.44 2.14 21.95
CA PRO A 355 -28.49 2.92 23.18
C PRO A 355 -28.40 2.04 24.43
N VAL A 356 -27.73 2.58 25.45
CA VAL A 356 -27.53 1.91 26.76
C VAL A 356 -28.40 2.59 27.84
N SER A 357 -28.58 1.94 28.99
CA SER A 357 -29.23 2.62 30.13
C SER A 357 -28.36 3.76 30.67
N GLU A 358 -28.94 4.69 31.43
CA GLU A 358 -28.17 5.77 32.08
C GLU A 358 -27.09 5.25 33.05
N GLU A 359 -27.38 4.17 33.78
CA GLU A 359 -26.44 3.52 34.68
C GLU A 359 -25.32 2.82 33.91
N GLN A 360 -25.67 2.17 32.79
CA GLN A 360 -24.69 1.53 31.92
C GLN A 360 -23.79 2.56 31.22
N LYS A 361 -24.36 3.71 30.79
CA LYS A 361 -23.59 4.86 30.30
C LYS A 361 -22.56 5.31 31.35
N ALA A 362 -22.97 5.45 32.60
CA ALA A 362 -22.07 5.82 33.69
C ALA A 362 -20.92 4.82 33.89
N ALA A 363 -21.24 3.53 33.95
CA ALA A 363 -20.26 2.46 34.10
C ALA A 363 -19.29 2.39 32.91
N TYR A 364 -19.78 2.59 31.69
CA TYR A 364 -18.95 2.55 30.49
C TYR A 364 -18.02 3.75 30.36
N LEU A 365 -18.47 4.96 30.73
CA LEU A 365 -17.61 6.14 30.78
C LEU A 365 -16.42 5.92 31.72
N ILE A 366 -16.66 5.44 32.94
CA ILE A 366 -15.60 5.15 33.92
C ILE A 366 -14.70 4.02 33.43
N GLY A 367 -15.28 2.91 32.97
CA GLY A 367 -14.49 1.76 32.51
C GLY A 367 -13.58 2.09 31.32
N HIS A 368 -13.96 3.04 30.46
CA HIS A 368 -13.10 3.48 29.35
C HIS A 368 -11.91 4.31 29.86
N ILE A 369 -12.13 5.19 30.83
CA ILE A 369 -11.06 5.96 31.49
C ILE A 369 -10.10 5.01 32.20
N GLU A 370 -10.62 4.01 32.91
CA GLU A 370 -9.80 3.00 33.60
C GLU A 370 -9.00 2.15 32.62
N ARG A 371 -9.61 1.69 31.53
CA ARG A 371 -8.87 0.98 30.48
C ARG A 371 -7.74 1.82 29.90
N ALA A 372 -8.01 3.09 29.57
CA ALA A 372 -6.99 3.99 29.08
C ALA A 372 -5.83 4.16 30.08
N ARG A 373 -6.14 4.25 31.38
CA ARG A 373 -5.14 4.35 32.44
C ARG A 373 -4.27 3.09 32.52
N ASP A 374 -4.88 1.92 32.32
CA ASP A 374 -4.24 0.63 32.59
C ASP A 374 -3.55 0.02 31.36
N GLU A 375 -3.88 0.50 30.15
CA GLU A 375 -3.37 -0.04 28.87
C GLU A 375 -2.65 1.00 28.00
N TRP A 376 -3.00 2.28 28.09
CA TRP A 376 -2.61 3.32 27.15
C TRP A 376 -1.81 4.44 27.85
N PRO A 377 -0.53 4.24 28.19
CA PRO A 377 0.31 5.26 28.85
C PRO A 377 0.48 6.55 28.03
N TRP A 378 0.19 6.50 26.73
CA TRP A 378 0.18 7.63 25.81
C TRP A 378 -1.14 8.43 25.82
N MET A 379 -2.14 8.02 26.61
CA MET A 379 -3.42 8.70 26.73
C MET A 379 -3.35 9.85 27.74
N GLY A 380 -3.80 11.04 27.32
CA GLY A 380 -3.98 12.22 28.17
C GLY A 380 -5.46 12.52 28.41
N VAL A 381 -5.92 13.73 28.11
CA VAL A 381 -7.29 14.15 28.44
C VAL A 381 -8.33 13.36 27.63
N MET A 382 -9.40 12.92 28.29
CA MET A 382 -10.57 12.30 27.65
C MET A 382 -11.82 13.15 27.89
N ASN A 383 -12.38 13.73 26.83
CA ASN A 383 -13.52 14.64 26.91
C ASN A 383 -14.86 13.94 26.65
N VAL A 384 -15.70 13.85 27.68
CA VAL A 384 -17.04 13.27 27.56
C VAL A 384 -17.90 14.13 26.63
N TRP A 385 -18.51 13.50 25.63
CA TRP A 385 -19.62 14.04 24.85
C TRP A 385 -20.91 13.61 25.57
N MET A 386 -21.63 14.49 26.27
CA MET A 386 -21.38 15.92 26.51
C MET A 386 -21.89 16.35 27.90
N PHE A 387 -21.50 17.52 28.41
CA PHE A 387 -21.97 17.99 29.72
C PHE A 387 -23.49 18.23 29.73
N ARG A 388 -23.98 19.10 28.84
CA ARG A 388 -25.38 19.50 28.69
C ARG A 388 -25.62 19.90 27.23
N TYR A 389 -26.83 19.71 26.72
CA TYR A 389 -27.24 20.31 25.45
C TYR A 389 -27.48 21.81 25.65
N GLY A 390 -26.47 22.62 25.32
CA GLY A 390 -26.50 24.07 25.51
C GLY A 390 -27.22 24.82 24.38
N GLY A 391 -27.32 26.13 24.57
CA GLY A 391 -27.85 27.08 23.59
C GLY A 391 -29.28 27.53 23.88
N PHE A 392 -29.68 28.61 23.19
CA PHE A 392 -30.99 29.23 23.35
C PHE A 392 -32.15 28.41 22.77
N ARG A 393 -31.90 27.52 21.79
CA ARG A 393 -32.94 26.69 21.16
C ARG A 393 -33.19 25.43 21.96
N GLU A 394 -34.46 25.07 22.14
CA GLU A 394 -34.81 23.78 22.72
C GLU A 394 -34.39 22.63 21.80
N PRO A 395 -33.77 21.55 22.33
CA PRO A 395 -33.39 20.40 21.53
C PRO A 395 -34.62 19.69 20.97
N ASN A 396 -34.51 19.17 19.76
CA ASN A 396 -35.56 18.35 19.16
C ASN A 396 -35.63 17.00 19.90
N PRO A 397 -36.76 16.60 20.53
CA PRO A 397 -36.86 15.32 21.24
C PRO A 397 -36.59 14.07 20.38
N ALA A 398 -36.65 14.18 19.06
CA ALA A 398 -36.33 13.10 18.12
C ALA A 398 -34.84 13.06 17.71
N ASP A 399 -34.01 14.00 18.17
CA ASP A 399 -32.56 14.00 17.96
C ASP A 399 -31.90 13.18 19.08
N PRO A 400 -31.26 12.04 18.77
CA PRO A 400 -30.59 11.21 19.77
C PRO A 400 -29.39 11.92 20.42
N THR A 401 -28.84 12.98 19.82
CA THR A 401 -27.62 13.65 20.29
C THR A 401 -27.76 14.20 21.72
N GLN A 402 -28.95 14.61 22.15
CA GLN A 402 -29.16 15.15 23.50
C GLN A 402 -29.00 14.12 24.64
N TYR A 403 -29.14 12.82 24.34
CA TYR A 403 -29.11 11.77 25.38
C TYR A 403 -27.67 11.34 25.74
N PHE A 404 -26.67 11.99 25.14
CA PHE A 404 -25.29 11.98 25.63
C PHE A 404 -25.06 12.87 26.86
N ALA A 405 -26.00 13.77 27.18
CA ALA A 405 -25.85 14.73 28.27
C ALA A 405 -25.59 14.04 29.62
N LEU A 406 -24.80 14.71 30.47
CA LEU A 406 -24.61 14.39 31.88
C LEU A 406 -25.63 15.13 32.76
N VAL A 407 -26.10 16.29 32.30
CA VAL A 407 -27.07 17.15 33.00
C VAL A 407 -28.20 17.51 32.05
N GLY A 408 -29.44 17.37 32.54
CA GLY A 408 -30.64 17.76 31.81
C GLY A 408 -30.72 19.27 31.54
N ARG A 409 -31.59 19.68 30.60
CA ARG A 409 -31.80 21.10 30.27
C ARG A 409 -32.35 21.90 31.45
N ASP A 410 -33.05 21.21 32.35
CA ASP A 410 -33.64 21.64 33.62
C ASP A 410 -32.70 21.57 34.84
N TRP A 411 -31.40 21.36 34.59
CA TRP A 411 -30.35 21.25 35.61
C TRP A 411 -30.38 19.99 36.48
N GLN A 412 -31.19 18.99 36.14
CA GLN A 412 -31.17 17.71 36.85
C GLN A 412 -29.89 16.93 36.49
N PRO A 413 -29.05 16.57 37.47
CA PRO A 413 -27.94 15.66 37.24
C PRO A 413 -28.45 14.26 36.88
N LEU A 414 -27.93 13.68 35.80
CA LEU A 414 -28.20 12.31 35.41
C LEU A 414 -27.23 11.35 36.11
N PRO A 415 -27.51 10.02 36.18
CA PRO A 415 -26.65 9.06 36.87
C PRO A 415 -25.17 9.15 36.50
N ALA A 416 -24.86 9.36 35.21
CA ALA A 416 -23.49 9.51 34.74
C ALA A 416 -22.74 10.71 35.38
N TYR A 417 -23.41 11.83 35.64
CA TYR A 417 -22.80 12.97 36.35
C TYR A 417 -22.39 12.58 37.77
N THR A 418 -23.31 11.97 38.52
CA THR A 418 -23.09 11.62 39.92
C THR A 418 -22.00 10.55 40.08
N TYR A 419 -21.94 9.60 39.14
CA TYR A 419 -20.90 8.56 39.13
C TYR A 419 -19.52 9.15 38.80
N LEU A 420 -19.43 10.04 37.81
CA LEU A 420 -18.18 10.73 37.49
C LEU A 420 -17.73 11.63 38.65
N GLN A 421 -18.66 12.30 39.34
CA GLN A 421 -18.36 13.09 40.54
C GLN A 421 -17.81 12.19 41.67
N ALA A 422 -18.44 11.04 41.91
CA ALA A 422 -17.95 10.09 42.91
C ALA A 422 -16.59 9.48 42.52
N TYR A 423 -16.33 9.26 41.23
CA TYR A 423 -15.04 8.80 40.72
C TYR A 423 -13.93 9.84 40.96
N HIS A 424 -14.20 11.12 40.70
CA HIS A 424 -13.23 12.21 40.95
C HIS A 424 -12.94 12.46 42.43
N ALA A 425 -13.88 12.14 43.31
CA ALA A 425 -13.66 12.26 44.75
C ALA A 425 -12.64 11.21 45.28
N GLN A 426 -12.29 10.21 44.48
CA GLN A 426 -11.30 9.19 44.85
C GLN A 426 -9.87 9.73 44.66
N PRO A 427 -8.89 9.31 45.49
CA PRO A 427 -7.50 9.68 45.30
C PRO A 427 -6.99 9.25 43.91
N THR A 428 -6.18 10.10 43.27
CA THR A 428 -5.57 9.76 41.98
C THR A 428 -4.64 8.56 42.09
N VAL A 429 -4.67 7.71 41.07
CA VAL A 429 -3.89 6.49 40.97
C VAL A 429 -3.09 6.50 39.67
N ALA A 430 -1.80 6.20 39.74
CA ALA A 430 -0.97 6.03 38.56
C ALA A 430 -1.22 4.66 37.93
N GLY A 431 -1.53 4.62 36.63
CA GLY A 431 -1.60 3.39 35.86
C GLY A 431 -0.25 2.99 35.26
N VAL A 432 -0.28 2.00 34.36
CA VAL A 432 0.90 1.56 33.61
C VAL A 432 1.47 2.71 32.79
N GLY A 433 2.78 2.91 32.86
CA GLY A 433 3.47 4.02 32.19
C GLY A 433 4.65 4.58 32.98
N ALA A 434 5.44 5.41 32.33
CA ALA A 434 6.43 6.26 32.99
C ALA A 434 5.79 7.60 33.35
N HIS A 435 5.97 8.03 34.60
CA HIS A 435 5.32 9.20 35.17
C HIS A 435 6.36 10.12 35.82
N PRO A 436 6.26 11.45 35.60
CA PRO A 436 7.08 12.39 36.34
C PRO A 436 6.71 12.38 37.83
N TRP A 437 7.64 12.72 38.72
CA TRP A 437 7.35 12.70 40.16
C TRP A 437 6.28 13.70 40.62
N GLN A 438 6.02 14.74 39.83
CA GLN A 438 4.93 15.69 40.07
C GLN A 438 3.53 15.09 39.78
N HIS A 439 3.44 13.81 39.40
CA HIS A 439 2.19 13.14 39.14
C HIS A 439 1.25 13.20 40.36
N PRO A 440 -0.06 13.48 40.20
CA PRO A 440 -0.98 13.66 41.34
C PRO A 440 -1.18 12.43 42.24
N ALA A 441 -0.77 11.26 41.77
CA ALA A 441 -0.76 10.04 42.59
C ALA A 441 0.35 10.01 43.66
N VAL A 442 1.28 10.96 43.63
CA VAL A 442 2.35 11.13 44.62
C VAL A 442 1.93 12.18 45.66
N GLU A 443 1.70 11.74 46.89
CA GLU A 443 1.35 12.56 48.05
C GLU A 443 2.61 12.76 48.91
N THR A 444 2.93 14.01 49.25
CA THR A 444 4.04 14.29 50.19
C THR A 444 3.55 14.05 51.63
N ILE A 445 4.27 13.23 52.39
CA ILE A 445 3.99 12.91 53.80
C ILE A 445 5.16 13.41 54.67
N PRO A 446 5.01 13.51 56.02
CA PRO A 446 6.13 13.86 56.88
C PRO A 446 7.33 12.93 56.64
N ASN A 447 8.48 13.53 56.33
CA ASN A 447 9.74 12.84 56.03
C ASN A 447 9.68 11.83 54.86
N GLY A 448 8.78 12.02 53.87
CA GLY A 448 8.63 11.03 52.81
C GLY A 448 7.58 11.30 51.74
N TRP A 449 7.23 10.24 51.00
CA TRP A 449 6.19 10.25 49.97
C TRP A 449 5.31 9.01 50.04
N ARG A 450 4.06 9.15 49.61
CA ARG A 450 3.10 8.06 49.38
C ARG A 450 2.69 8.06 47.92
N ILE A 451 2.80 6.92 47.25
CA ILE A 451 2.43 6.74 45.85
C ILE A 451 1.28 5.74 45.76
N ARG A 452 0.21 6.09 45.04
CA ARG A 452 -0.89 5.16 44.71
C ARG A 452 -0.78 4.71 43.26
N PHE A 453 -0.77 3.41 43.00
CA PHE A 453 -0.63 2.89 41.63
C PHE A 453 -1.41 1.59 41.40
N VAL A 454 -1.70 1.28 40.14
CA VAL A 454 -2.31 0.02 39.66
C VAL A 454 -1.33 -0.64 38.68
N GLY A 455 -0.85 -1.82 39.03
CA GLY A 455 0.19 -2.54 38.31
C GLY A 455 0.89 -3.56 39.20
N GLU A 456 1.81 -4.33 38.64
CA GLU A 456 2.45 -5.44 39.37
C GLU A 456 3.83 -5.08 39.91
N GLN A 457 4.47 -4.05 39.37
CA GLN A 457 5.75 -3.58 39.87
C GLN A 457 5.91 -2.08 39.61
N LEU A 458 6.48 -1.37 40.60
CA LEU A 458 6.82 0.05 40.49
C LEU A 458 8.33 0.21 40.56
N HIS A 459 8.89 0.96 39.61
CA HIS A 459 10.31 1.28 39.51
C HIS A 459 10.51 2.77 39.78
N LEU A 460 11.46 3.10 40.64
CA LEU A 460 11.91 4.46 40.90
C LEU A 460 13.22 4.66 40.13
N LEU A 461 13.24 5.58 39.17
CA LEU A 461 14.41 5.86 38.34
C LEU A 461 15.18 7.05 38.95
N GLY A 462 16.46 6.85 39.27
CA GLY A 462 17.33 7.86 39.87
C GLY A 462 17.88 7.47 41.25
N ASP A 463 18.77 8.32 41.79
CA ASP A 463 19.39 8.11 43.10
C ASP A 463 18.44 8.54 44.23
N ILE A 464 18.07 7.60 45.10
CA ILE A 464 17.34 7.92 46.33
C ILE A 464 18.33 7.85 47.51
N PRO A 465 18.65 8.98 48.16
CA PRO A 465 19.65 9.01 49.22
C PRO A 465 19.12 8.51 50.56
N GLY A 466 19.96 7.78 51.30
CA GLY A 466 19.72 7.38 52.70
C GLY A 466 19.17 5.97 52.89
N ASP A 467 19.06 5.55 54.16
CA ASP A 467 18.31 4.37 54.56
C ASP A 467 16.81 4.73 54.56
N ILE A 468 16.05 4.10 53.67
CA ILE A 468 14.62 4.41 53.45
C ILE A 468 13.80 3.28 54.05
N ARG A 469 12.85 3.64 54.92
CA ARG A 469 11.80 2.74 55.35
C ARG A 469 10.72 2.67 54.27
N VAL A 470 10.44 1.46 53.81
CA VAL A 470 9.50 1.18 52.72
C VAL A 470 8.31 0.42 53.28
N VAL A 471 7.11 0.95 53.09
CA VAL A 471 5.86 0.29 53.44
C VAL A 471 5.03 0.11 52.17
N LEU A 472 4.69 -1.13 51.82
CA LEU A 472 3.86 -1.46 50.67
C LEU A 472 2.57 -2.12 51.18
N ASP A 473 1.42 -1.52 50.86
CA ASP A 473 0.09 -1.95 51.32
C ASP A 473 0.03 -2.18 52.84
N SER A 474 0.52 -1.21 53.60
CA SER A 474 0.60 -1.26 55.08
C SER A 474 1.54 -2.34 55.65
N THR A 475 2.39 -2.96 54.82
CA THR A 475 3.37 -3.98 55.24
C THR A 475 4.79 -3.50 54.98
N GLU A 476 5.70 -3.66 55.95
CA GLU A 476 7.12 -3.33 55.73
C GLU A 476 7.73 -4.17 54.60
N SER A 477 8.49 -3.52 53.73
CA SER A 477 9.06 -4.10 52.53
C SER A 477 10.46 -3.53 52.26
N THR A 478 11.08 -3.95 51.16
CA THR A 478 12.37 -3.43 50.68
C THR A 478 12.32 -3.19 49.19
N LEU A 479 13.09 -2.21 48.70
CA LEU A 479 13.27 -1.97 47.26
C LEU A 479 14.43 -2.81 46.74
N LEU A 480 14.21 -3.47 45.61
CA LEU A 480 15.19 -4.27 44.89
C LEU A 480 16.06 -3.34 44.03
N ARG A 481 17.38 -3.42 44.20
CA ARG A 481 18.36 -2.71 43.37
C ARG A 481 18.55 -3.44 42.05
N GLY A 482 18.43 -2.74 40.93
CA GLY A 482 18.65 -3.30 39.60
C GLY A 482 18.72 -2.23 38.53
N GLU A 483 18.39 -2.63 37.31
CA GLU A 483 18.31 -1.74 36.17
C GLU A 483 16.94 -1.90 35.48
N TYR A 484 16.40 -0.79 34.96
CA TYR A 484 15.21 -0.74 34.12
C TYR A 484 15.58 -0.08 32.80
N HIS A 485 15.48 -0.80 31.68
CA HIS A 485 15.92 -0.33 30.36
C HIS A 485 17.36 0.24 30.35
N GLY A 486 18.27 -0.35 31.15
CA GLY A 486 19.67 0.07 31.26
C GLY A 486 19.91 1.29 32.16
N GLN A 487 18.88 1.79 32.84
CA GLN A 487 18.99 2.86 33.85
C GLN A 487 18.91 2.28 35.26
N TYR A 488 19.67 2.83 36.21
CA TYR A 488 19.57 2.42 37.61
C TYR A 488 18.15 2.60 38.14
N ALA A 489 17.61 1.54 38.77
CA ALA A 489 16.26 1.53 39.28
C ALA A 489 16.15 0.85 40.65
N LEU A 490 15.33 1.43 41.52
CA LEU A 490 14.85 0.81 42.75
C LEU A 490 13.42 0.33 42.56
N SER A 491 13.20 -0.98 42.66
CA SER A 491 11.92 -1.60 42.29
C SER A 491 11.21 -2.20 43.48
N THR A 492 9.89 -2.12 43.54
CA THR A 492 9.13 -2.90 44.52
C THR A 492 9.30 -4.39 44.27
N VAL A 493 8.98 -5.22 45.28
CA VAL A 493 8.68 -6.63 45.01
C VAL A 493 7.52 -6.73 44.01
N ARG A 494 7.51 -7.79 43.20
CA ARG A 494 6.42 -8.03 42.26
C ARG A 494 5.14 -8.44 43.01
N LEU A 495 4.05 -7.77 42.69
CA LEU A 495 2.75 -7.92 43.32
C LEU A 495 1.88 -8.93 42.53
N PRO A 496 0.96 -9.65 43.21
CA PRO A 496 0.23 -10.77 42.62
C PRO A 496 -0.98 -10.39 41.77
N ARG A 497 -1.42 -9.12 41.77
CA ARG A 497 -2.60 -8.64 41.05
C ARG A 497 -2.30 -7.31 40.36
N SER A 498 -2.62 -7.21 39.07
CA SER A 498 -2.45 -6.00 38.27
C SER A 498 -3.63 -5.03 38.36
N ASP A 499 -4.78 -5.47 38.87
CA ASP A 499 -6.06 -4.77 38.86
C ASP A 499 -6.43 -4.13 40.22
N THR A 500 -5.53 -4.19 41.21
CA THR A 500 -5.74 -3.60 42.54
C THR A 500 -4.92 -2.34 42.74
N VAL A 501 -5.48 -1.38 43.47
CA VAL A 501 -4.74 -0.18 43.88
C VAL A 501 -3.78 -0.54 45.01
N HIS A 502 -2.51 -0.27 44.79
CA HIS A 502 -1.42 -0.43 45.74
C HIS A 502 -0.94 0.91 46.27
N THR A 503 -0.43 0.91 47.51
CA THR A 503 0.14 2.11 48.15
C THR A 503 1.58 1.84 48.57
N LEU A 504 2.51 2.62 48.03
CA LEU A 504 3.93 2.62 48.41
C LEU A 504 4.23 3.87 49.24
N GLU A 505 4.62 3.70 50.50
CA GLU A 505 5.14 4.76 51.36
C GLU A 505 6.65 4.63 51.51
N LEU A 506 7.35 5.74 51.30
CA LEU A 506 8.80 5.87 51.42
C LEU A 506 9.07 6.91 52.49
N THR A 507 9.68 6.51 53.60
CA THR A 507 10.02 7.42 54.72
C THR A 507 11.51 7.40 54.97
N VAL A 508 12.11 8.56 55.25
CA VAL A 508 13.54 8.69 55.53
C VAL A 508 13.74 9.11 56.99
N ASP A 509 14.74 8.53 57.65
CA ASP A 509 14.98 8.72 59.09
C ASP A 509 15.58 10.10 59.43
N ASP A 510 16.12 10.83 58.45
CA ASP A 510 16.68 12.17 58.64
C ASP A 510 15.61 13.27 58.55
N ALA A 511 15.76 14.35 59.33
CA ALA A 511 14.78 15.44 59.45
C ALA A 511 14.66 16.33 58.19
N THR A 512 15.41 16.02 57.13
CA THR A 512 15.34 16.70 55.84
C THR A 512 14.78 15.75 54.78
N THR A 513 13.63 16.08 54.19
CA THR A 513 13.06 15.34 53.06
C THR A 513 14.09 15.26 51.92
N PRO A 514 14.48 14.06 51.45
CA PRO A 514 15.44 13.93 50.38
C PRO A 514 14.90 14.52 49.07
N PRO A 515 15.75 14.79 48.06
CA PRO A 515 15.27 15.14 46.73
C PRO A 515 14.44 13.98 46.17
N PRO A 516 13.27 14.25 45.57
CA PRO A 516 12.48 13.21 44.96
C PRO A 516 13.20 12.62 43.73
N PRO A 517 13.01 11.32 43.43
CA PRO A 517 13.45 10.79 42.15
C PRO A 517 12.69 11.49 41.01
N PRO A 518 13.29 11.67 39.82
CA PRO A 518 12.67 12.39 38.72
C PRO A 518 11.45 11.68 38.12
N VAL A 519 11.49 10.35 38.04
CA VAL A 519 10.50 9.52 37.34
C VAL A 519 10.23 8.25 38.11
N PHE A 520 8.98 7.80 38.09
CA PHE A 520 8.63 6.43 38.46
C PHE A 520 7.89 5.74 37.32
N VAL A 521 8.04 4.42 37.23
CA VAL A 521 7.46 3.60 36.17
C VAL A 521 6.60 2.52 36.79
N VAL A 522 5.39 2.35 36.30
CA VAL A 522 4.49 1.27 36.70
C VAL A 522 4.40 0.28 35.53
N GLU A 523 4.67 -1.00 35.80
CA GLU A 523 4.58 -2.06 34.80
C GLU A 523 3.55 -3.12 35.18
N ARG A 524 3.16 -3.93 34.18
CA ARG A 524 2.31 -5.11 34.35
C ARG A 524 2.87 -6.29 33.58
N THR A 525 2.67 -7.51 34.08
CA THR A 525 3.07 -8.71 33.33
C THR A 525 1.98 -9.09 32.34
N PRO A 526 2.34 -9.49 31.11
CA PRO A 526 1.38 -10.10 30.21
C PRO A 526 0.87 -11.43 30.77
N PRO A 527 -0.43 -11.73 30.63
CA PRO A 527 -1.03 -12.95 31.18
C PRO A 527 -0.40 -14.22 30.58
N VAL A 528 0.16 -14.10 29.37
CA VAL A 528 0.96 -15.13 28.70
C VAL A 528 2.31 -14.51 28.32
N PRO A 529 3.46 -15.15 28.62
CA PRO A 529 4.77 -14.59 28.31
C PRO A 529 4.93 -14.21 26.83
N LEU A 530 5.51 -13.04 26.53
CA LEU A 530 5.63 -12.51 25.17
C LEU A 530 6.29 -13.47 24.18
N TRP A 531 7.28 -14.26 24.63
CA TRP A 531 7.94 -15.25 23.78
C TRP A 531 7.00 -16.35 23.29
N VAL A 532 5.91 -16.64 24.00
CA VAL A 532 4.91 -17.64 23.56
C VAL A 532 4.23 -17.16 22.28
N TRP A 533 3.90 -15.88 22.21
CA TRP A 533 3.27 -15.24 21.05
C TRP A 533 4.19 -15.14 19.83
N THR A 534 5.51 -15.23 20.01
CA THR A 534 6.46 -15.28 18.90
C THR A 534 6.83 -16.71 18.51
N VAL A 535 7.13 -17.56 19.49
CA VAL A 535 7.60 -18.94 19.27
C VAL A 535 6.47 -19.86 18.80
N LEU A 536 5.25 -19.77 19.34
CA LEU A 536 4.16 -20.67 18.93
C LEU A 536 3.76 -20.48 17.46
N PRO A 537 3.57 -19.26 16.92
CA PRO A 537 3.36 -19.09 15.48
C PRO A 537 4.51 -19.61 14.65
N MET A 538 5.77 -19.33 15.06
CA MET A 538 6.95 -19.83 14.34
C MET A 538 7.00 -21.35 14.31
N LEU A 539 6.71 -22.02 15.43
CA LEU A 539 6.62 -23.47 15.52
C LEU A 539 5.45 -24.00 14.69
N ALA A 540 4.28 -23.38 14.74
CA ALA A 540 3.12 -23.77 13.93
C ALA A 540 3.42 -23.66 12.44
N VAL A 541 4.09 -22.59 12.00
CA VAL A 541 4.57 -22.40 10.62
C VAL A 541 5.64 -23.44 10.27
N GLY A 542 6.63 -23.68 11.13
CA GLY A 542 7.64 -24.72 10.93
C GLY A 542 7.02 -26.12 10.79
N LEU A 543 6.04 -26.45 11.64
CA LEU A 543 5.29 -27.70 11.57
C LEU A 543 4.38 -27.76 10.34
N LEU A 544 3.80 -26.65 9.90
CA LEU A 544 3.06 -26.57 8.63
C LEU A 544 3.96 -26.85 7.44
N LEU A 545 5.17 -26.29 7.44
CA LEU A 545 6.17 -26.55 6.40
C LEU A 545 6.63 -28.01 6.41
N LEU A 546 6.90 -28.59 7.59
CA LEU A 546 7.26 -30.00 7.74
C LEU A 546 6.12 -30.93 7.36
N SER A 547 4.90 -30.64 7.78
CA SER A 547 3.68 -31.37 7.41
C SER A 547 3.44 -31.28 5.90
N GLY A 548 3.60 -30.10 5.31
CA GLY A 548 3.56 -29.88 3.87
C GLY A 548 4.61 -30.72 3.14
N ALA A 549 5.88 -30.64 3.55
CA ALA A 549 6.96 -31.44 3.00
C ALA A 549 6.73 -32.95 3.16
N ALA A 550 6.18 -33.40 4.29
CA ALA A 550 5.82 -34.80 4.55
C ALA A 550 4.57 -35.26 3.78
N THR A 551 3.68 -34.33 3.42
CA THR A 551 2.49 -34.56 2.58
C THR A 551 2.90 -34.81 1.13
N VAL A 552 3.95 -34.14 0.66
CA VAL A 552 4.39 -34.21 -0.74
C VAL A 552 4.68 -35.65 -1.22
N PRO A 553 5.55 -36.47 -0.58
CA PRO A 553 5.81 -37.85 -1.02
C PRO A 553 4.59 -38.78 -1.05
N PRO A 554 3.73 -38.88 -0.02
CA PRO A 554 2.53 -39.69 -0.08
C PRO A 554 1.48 -39.13 -1.03
N LEU A 555 1.41 -37.81 -1.25
CA LEU A 555 0.58 -37.21 -2.30
C LEU A 555 1.06 -37.65 -3.69
N PHE A 556 2.38 -37.63 -3.93
CA PHE A 556 3.00 -38.19 -5.14
C PHE A 556 2.76 -39.70 -5.27
N GLN A 557 2.83 -40.46 -4.18
CA GLN A 557 2.54 -41.90 -4.19
C GLN A 557 1.05 -42.16 -4.42
N LEU A 558 0.14 -41.35 -3.85
CA LEU A 558 -1.31 -41.53 -4.01
C LEU A 558 -1.70 -41.16 -5.40
N ALA A 559 -1.21 -40.03 -5.90
CA ALA A 559 -1.25 -39.72 -7.31
C ALA A 559 -0.76 -40.97 -8.04
N SER A 560 0.46 -41.46 -7.80
CA SER A 560 1.01 -42.60 -8.55
C SER A 560 0.16 -43.88 -8.54
N LEU A 561 -0.47 -44.19 -7.40
CA LEU A 561 -1.28 -45.41 -7.16
C LEU A 561 -2.73 -45.28 -7.60
N LEU A 562 -3.34 -44.10 -7.47
CA LEU A 562 -4.68 -43.83 -8.03
C LEU A 562 -4.66 -44.06 -9.52
N ILE A 563 -3.55 -43.73 -10.16
CA ILE A 563 -3.37 -44.03 -11.57
C ILE A 563 -2.96 -45.52 -11.73
N ALA A 564 -2.08 -46.10 -10.92
CA ALA A 564 -1.65 -47.49 -11.14
C ALA A 564 -2.76 -48.55 -10.86
N ARG A 565 -3.78 -48.23 -10.04
CA ARG A 565 -4.83 -49.18 -9.59
C ARG A 565 -6.22 -48.94 -10.18
N THR A 566 -6.42 -47.91 -11.00
CA THR A 566 -7.65 -47.83 -11.79
C THR A 566 -7.46 -48.72 -13.02
N PRO A 567 -8.29 -49.77 -13.23
CA PRO A 567 -8.25 -50.48 -14.49
C PRO A 567 -8.48 -49.43 -15.59
N PRO A 568 -7.77 -49.52 -16.74
CA PRO A 568 -7.64 -48.46 -17.73
C PRO A 568 -8.96 -47.97 -18.35
N ALA A 569 -10.11 -48.52 -17.95
CA ALA A 569 -11.41 -48.36 -18.56
C ALA A 569 -12.46 -47.54 -17.78
N ARG A 570 -12.26 -47.08 -16.52
CA ARG A 570 -13.39 -46.48 -15.76
C ARG A 570 -13.23 -45.12 -15.07
N MET A 571 -12.05 -44.50 -14.96
CA MET A 571 -12.00 -43.10 -14.47
C MET A 571 -11.08 -42.16 -15.24
N GLY A 572 -10.39 -42.64 -16.28
CA GLY A 572 -9.72 -41.77 -17.25
C GLY A 572 -8.62 -40.82 -16.73
N LEU A 573 -8.40 -40.60 -15.43
CA LEU A 573 -7.68 -39.42 -14.92
C LEU A 573 -6.18 -39.31 -15.29
N ARG A 574 -5.39 -40.39 -15.38
CA ARG A 574 -3.99 -40.25 -15.91
C ARG A 574 -3.93 -40.03 -17.41
N PRO A 575 -4.65 -40.81 -18.23
CA PRO A 575 -4.83 -40.48 -19.63
C PRO A 575 -5.42 -39.08 -19.82
N TRP A 576 -6.36 -38.66 -18.97
CA TRP A 576 -7.12 -37.40 -19.04
C TRP A 576 -6.30 -36.19 -18.63
N LEU A 577 -5.49 -36.27 -17.57
CA LEU A 577 -4.52 -35.24 -17.23
C LEU A 577 -3.39 -35.13 -18.29
N ALA A 578 -3.14 -36.20 -19.04
CA ALA A 578 -2.32 -36.19 -20.26
C ALA A 578 -3.13 -35.91 -21.54
N THR A 579 -4.44 -35.68 -21.45
CA THR A 579 -5.29 -35.21 -22.54
C THR A 579 -5.41 -33.69 -22.50
N PRO A 580 -5.81 -33.05 -23.62
CA PRO A 580 -6.04 -31.61 -23.64
C PRO A 580 -7.01 -31.10 -22.56
N GLY A 581 -7.97 -31.93 -22.11
CA GLY A 581 -8.91 -31.57 -21.07
C GLY A 581 -8.26 -31.36 -19.70
N GLY A 582 -7.32 -32.24 -19.33
CA GLY A 582 -6.63 -32.11 -18.06
C GLY A 582 -5.46 -31.11 -18.08
N GLU A 583 -4.86 -30.84 -19.24
CA GLU A 583 -3.95 -29.69 -19.38
C GLU A 583 -4.67 -28.37 -19.11
N ARG A 584 -5.91 -28.21 -19.61
CA ARG A 584 -6.75 -27.04 -19.29
C ARG A 584 -7.06 -26.95 -17.80
N PHE A 585 -7.32 -28.08 -17.14
CA PHE A 585 -7.52 -28.11 -15.68
C PHE A 585 -6.27 -27.65 -14.92
N LEU A 586 -5.08 -28.12 -15.31
CA LEU A 586 -3.82 -27.72 -14.67
C LEU A 586 -3.51 -26.23 -14.91
N LEU A 587 -3.72 -25.73 -16.13
CA LEU A 587 -3.64 -24.30 -16.42
C LEU A 587 -4.64 -23.51 -15.57
N PHE A 588 -5.89 -23.97 -15.45
CA PHE A 588 -6.86 -23.31 -14.59
C PHE A 588 -6.43 -23.31 -13.11
N GLY A 589 -5.88 -24.42 -12.60
CA GLY A 589 -5.34 -24.50 -11.24
C GLY A 589 -4.19 -23.53 -10.98
N LEU A 590 -3.25 -23.42 -11.94
CA LEU A 590 -2.18 -22.42 -11.92
C LEU A 590 -2.77 -21.00 -11.91
N PHE A 591 -3.75 -20.72 -12.78
CA PHE A 591 -4.44 -19.43 -12.80
C PHE A 591 -5.09 -19.10 -11.46
N VAL A 592 -5.80 -20.06 -10.85
CA VAL A 592 -6.48 -19.86 -9.57
C VAL A 592 -5.49 -19.58 -8.45
N GLY A 593 -4.39 -20.35 -8.36
CA GLY A 593 -3.33 -20.10 -7.37
C GLY A 593 -2.70 -18.72 -7.54
N LEU A 594 -2.38 -18.33 -8.78
CA LEU A 594 -1.85 -17.00 -9.10
C LEU A 594 -2.87 -15.89 -8.81
N PHE A 595 -4.14 -16.09 -9.15
CA PHE A 595 -5.21 -15.12 -8.93
C PHE A 595 -5.40 -14.86 -7.44
N PHE A 596 -5.49 -15.91 -6.62
CA PHE A 596 -5.60 -15.75 -5.17
C PHE A 596 -4.34 -15.18 -4.54
N PHE A 597 -3.16 -15.44 -5.09
CA PHE A 597 -1.94 -14.80 -4.60
C PHE A 597 -1.97 -13.29 -4.91
N TYR A 598 -2.31 -12.95 -6.14
CA TYR A 598 -2.29 -11.56 -6.58
C TYR A 598 -3.41 -10.73 -5.97
N LYS A 599 -4.62 -11.28 -5.87
CA LYS A 599 -5.83 -10.63 -5.33
C LYS A 599 -6.13 -10.91 -3.86
N GLY A 600 -5.48 -11.89 -3.26
CA GLY A 600 -5.63 -12.19 -1.84
C GLY A 600 -5.11 -11.09 -0.95
N GLY A 601 -5.28 -11.29 0.36
CA GLY A 601 -4.76 -10.40 1.40
C GLY A 601 -3.26 -10.14 1.24
N THR A 602 -2.78 -9.16 1.97
CA THR A 602 -1.37 -8.78 1.99
C THR A 602 -0.59 -9.47 3.12
N ASP A 603 -1.29 -10.20 3.98
CA ASP A 603 -0.71 -11.02 5.05
C ASP A 603 0.12 -12.17 4.47
N LEU A 604 1.18 -12.54 5.17
CA LEU A 604 2.08 -13.59 4.68
C LEU A 604 1.40 -14.97 4.59
N PRO A 605 0.56 -15.43 5.56
CA PRO A 605 -0.05 -16.75 5.52
C PRO A 605 -0.96 -16.98 4.29
N SER A 606 -1.84 -16.05 3.96
CA SER A 606 -2.75 -16.19 2.81
C SER A 606 -1.99 -16.22 1.49
N ASN A 607 -0.97 -15.38 1.35
CA ASN A 607 -0.09 -15.33 0.18
C ASN A 607 0.71 -16.64 0.02
N LEU A 608 1.27 -17.17 1.10
CA LEU A 608 1.99 -18.45 1.09
C LEU A 608 1.06 -19.61 0.71
N LEU A 609 -0.19 -19.61 1.19
CA LEU A 609 -1.18 -20.63 0.81
C LEU A 609 -1.49 -20.58 -0.70
N ALA A 610 -1.72 -19.38 -1.24
CA ALA A 610 -2.00 -19.22 -2.66
C ALA A 610 -0.80 -19.60 -3.55
N LEU A 611 0.41 -19.22 -3.15
CA LEU A 611 1.65 -19.66 -3.80
C LEU A 611 1.86 -21.16 -3.68
N ALA A 612 1.47 -21.78 -2.56
CA ALA A 612 1.54 -23.23 -2.41
C ALA A 612 0.61 -23.95 -3.39
N VAL A 613 -0.60 -23.42 -3.63
CA VAL A 613 -1.51 -23.95 -4.67
C VAL A 613 -0.86 -23.87 -6.05
N PHE A 614 -0.32 -22.70 -6.42
CA PHE A 614 0.43 -22.54 -7.69
C PHE A 614 1.61 -23.53 -7.77
N GLY A 615 2.42 -23.59 -6.71
CA GLY A 615 3.60 -24.44 -6.60
C GLY A 615 3.29 -25.93 -6.73
N LEU A 616 2.17 -26.41 -6.17
CA LEU A 616 1.73 -27.80 -6.32
C LEU A 616 1.42 -28.15 -7.78
N PHE A 617 0.73 -27.28 -8.51
CA PHE A 617 0.50 -27.48 -9.94
C PHE A 617 1.79 -27.34 -10.76
N ALA A 618 2.66 -26.39 -10.39
CA ALA A 618 3.96 -26.19 -11.04
C ALA A 618 4.89 -27.39 -10.85
N LEU A 619 4.85 -28.08 -9.70
CA LEU A 619 5.59 -29.33 -9.48
C LEU A 619 5.13 -30.46 -10.44
N VAL A 620 3.84 -30.47 -10.79
CA VAL A 620 3.24 -31.48 -11.70
C VAL A 620 3.48 -31.14 -13.17
N ARG A 621 3.37 -29.88 -13.57
CA ARG A 621 3.63 -29.40 -14.94
C ARG A 621 4.38 -28.06 -14.93
N PRO A 622 5.69 -28.08 -14.64
CA PRO A 622 6.53 -26.88 -14.65
C PRO A 622 6.62 -26.23 -16.04
N ASP A 623 6.47 -27.03 -17.10
CA ASP A 623 6.36 -26.53 -18.47
C ASP A 623 5.12 -25.66 -18.70
N LEU A 624 3.99 -25.97 -18.04
CA LEU A 624 2.78 -25.14 -18.09
C LEU A 624 2.89 -23.92 -17.18
N ALA A 625 3.55 -24.04 -16.02
CA ALA A 625 3.82 -22.91 -15.14
C ALA A 625 4.70 -21.85 -15.82
N LEU A 626 5.69 -22.29 -16.62
CA LEU A 626 6.56 -21.40 -17.39
C LEU A 626 5.79 -20.48 -18.36
N LEU A 627 4.61 -20.89 -18.85
CA LEU A 627 3.77 -20.08 -19.75
C LEU A 627 3.20 -18.82 -19.08
N TYR A 628 3.09 -18.81 -17.74
CA TYR A 628 2.62 -17.64 -17.00
C TYR A 628 3.66 -16.51 -16.91
N VAL A 629 4.95 -16.83 -17.09
CA VAL A 629 6.03 -15.83 -17.08
C VAL A 629 5.85 -14.80 -18.20
N PRO A 630 5.78 -15.16 -19.50
CA PRO A 630 5.56 -14.18 -20.57
C PRO A 630 4.18 -13.51 -20.54
N LEU A 631 3.20 -14.10 -19.86
CA LEU A 631 1.88 -13.47 -19.64
C LEU A 631 1.95 -12.32 -18.64
N THR A 632 2.73 -12.48 -17.57
CA THR A 632 2.77 -11.57 -16.41
C THR A 632 3.93 -10.60 -16.44
N VAL A 633 4.96 -10.84 -17.26
CA VAL A 633 6.12 -9.94 -17.36
C VAL A 633 5.76 -8.47 -17.66
N PRO A 634 4.72 -8.13 -18.45
CA PRO A 634 4.37 -6.72 -18.70
C PRO A 634 3.85 -5.99 -17.45
N LEU A 635 3.46 -6.73 -16.41
CA LEU A 635 2.93 -6.20 -15.16
C LEU A 635 4.04 -5.87 -14.14
N PHE A 636 5.30 -5.79 -14.55
CA PHE A 636 6.42 -5.58 -13.63
C PHE A 636 6.36 -4.25 -12.86
N PHE A 637 5.67 -3.23 -13.40
CA PHE A 637 5.38 -1.97 -12.69
C PHE A 637 4.21 -2.07 -11.69
N ILE A 638 3.53 -3.21 -11.62
CA ILE A 638 2.44 -3.48 -10.68
C ILE A 638 2.82 -4.69 -9.82
N PRO A 639 3.86 -4.58 -8.95
CA PRO A 639 4.30 -5.68 -8.11
C PRO A 639 3.26 -5.98 -7.02
N LYS A 640 3.22 -7.24 -6.55
CA LYS A 640 2.42 -7.61 -5.37
C LYS A 640 3.20 -7.24 -4.11
N GLY A 641 2.59 -6.43 -3.25
CA GLY A 641 3.08 -6.19 -1.89
C GLY A 641 2.70 -7.33 -0.93
N ILE A 642 3.68 -7.79 -0.16
CA ILE A 642 3.51 -8.72 0.97
C ILE A 642 4.03 -8.00 2.21
N TRP A 643 3.19 -7.77 3.22
CA TRP A 643 3.60 -7.13 4.47
C TRP A 643 3.19 -7.98 5.66
N ASP A 644 4.16 -8.27 6.53
CA ASP A 644 3.90 -8.99 7.76
C ASP A 644 5.12 -8.87 8.70
N THR A 645 5.15 -7.81 9.51
CA THR A 645 6.27 -7.49 10.43
C THR A 645 6.52 -8.59 11.46
N ARG A 646 5.47 -9.37 11.80
CA ARG A 646 5.55 -10.55 12.67
C ARG A 646 6.55 -11.60 12.18
N PHE A 647 6.88 -11.61 10.89
CA PHE A 647 7.83 -12.54 10.28
C PHE A 647 9.17 -11.90 9.89
N GLY A 648 9.49 -10.72 10.45
CA GLY A 648 10.75 -10.01 10.17
C GLY A 648 10.79 -9.37 8.78
N LEU A 649 9.64 -9.20 8.12
CA LEU A 649 9.56 -8.38 6.92
C LEU A 649 9.56 -6.89 7.32
N PRO A 650 10.28 -6.03 6.59
CA PRO A 650 10.27 -4.60 6.84
C PRO A 650 8.85 -4.04 6.72
N GLU A 651 8.55 -2.97 7.45
CA GLU A 651 7.22 -2.34 7.52
C GLU A 651 6.70 -1.87 6.16
N GLN A 652 7.61 -1.50 5.26
CA GLN A 652 7.29 -1.12 3.87
C GLN A 652 6.81 -2.31 3.01
N GLY A 653 6.92 -3.54 3.55
CA GLY A 653 6.62 -4.79 2.88
C GLY A 653 7.67 -5.22 1.85
N LEU A 654 7.52 -6.44 1.35
CA LEU A 654 8.27 -6.98 0.22
C LEU A 654 7.41 -6.85 -1.04
N ARG A 655 7.88 -6.09 -2.04
CA ARG A 655 7.20 -5.95 -3.34
C ARG A 655 7.83 -6.89 -4.36
N LEU A 656 7.04 -7.80 -4.91
CA LEU A 656 7.51 -8.83 -5.82
C LEU A 656 6.79 -8.75 -7.17
N PRO A 657 7.53 -8.56 -8.28
CA PRO A 657 6.98 -8.73 -9.62
C PRO A 657 6.49 -10.17 -9.82
N LEU A 658 5.29 -10.33 -10.38
CA LEU A 658 4.69 -11.66 -10.57
C LEU A 658 5.59 -12.62 -11.37
N HIS A 659 6.15 -12.14 -12.48
CA HIS A 659 6.97 -12.97 -13.38
C HIS A 659 8.23 -13.52 -12.68
N GLU A 660 8.86 -12.74 -11.79
CA GLU A 660 10.03 -13.14 -11.01
C GLU A 660 9.66 -14.34 -10.11
N MET A 661 8.57 -14.24 -9.34
CA MET A 661 8.11 -15.30 -8.46
C MET A 661 7.74 -16.57 -9.23
N LEU A 662 7.02 -16.42 -10.34
CA LEU A 662 6.59 -17.52 -11.18
C LEU A 662 7.77 -18.24 -11.84
N LEU A 663 8.78 -17.49 -12.28
CA LEU A 663 10.02 -18.03 -12.82
C LEU A 663 10.79 -18.82 -11.76
N LEU A 664 10.94 -18.27 -10.56
CA LEU A 664 11.64 -18.94 -9.45
C LEU A 664 10.93 -20.22 -9.01
N ILE A 665 9.60 -20.19 -8.83
CA ILE A 665 8.81 -21.38 -8.49
C ILE A 665 8.94 -22.44 -9.60
N THR A 666 8.90 -22.01 -10.86
CA THR A 666 9.08 -22.92 -12.01
C THR A 666 10.48 -23.53 -12.02
N ALA A 667 11.53 -22.74 -11.75
CA ALA A 667 12.91 -23.24 -11.66
C ALA A 667 13.06 -24.27 -10.52
N LEU A 668 12.52 -23.97 -9.34
CA LEU A 668 12.50 -24.88 -8.20
C LEU A 668 11.73 -26.17 -8.50
N ALA A 669 10.59 -26.07 -9.18
CA ALA A 669 9.82 -27.23 -9.63
C ALA A 669 10.53 -28.08 -10.70
N THR A 670 11.40 -27.44 -11.50
CA THR A 670 12.21 -28.09 -12.53
C THR A 670 13.41 -28.85 -11.94
N GLY A 671 14.04 -28.30 -10.90
CA GLY A 671 15.27 -28.81 -10.28
C GLY A 671 15.29 -30.31 -10.00
N PRO A 672 14.28 -30.88 -9.30
CA PRO A 672 14.22 -32.32 -9.01
C PRO A 672 14.17 -33.19 -10.27
N ARG A 673 13.49 -32.75 -11.33
CA ARG A 673 13.40 -33.49 -12.60
C ARG A 673 14.73 -33.48 -13.34
N TRP A 674 15.36 -32.31 -13.37
CA TRP A 674 16.66 -32.15 -14.00
C TRP A 674 17.73 -32.97 -13.27
N ALA A 675 17.79 -32.89 -11.94
CA ALA A 675 18.69 -33.71 -11.12
C ALA A 675 18.46 -35.21 -11.33
N TRP A 676 17.21 -35.66 -11.40
CA TRP A 676 16.89 -37.05 -11.72
C TRP A 676 17.40 -37.46 -13.11
N HIS A 677 17.19 -36.64 -14.13
CA HIS A 677 17.68 -36.90 -15.49
C HIS A 677 19.21 -36.97 -15.52
N VAL A 678 19.90 -36.07 -14.82
CA VAL A 678 21.37 -36.08 -14.70
C VAL A 678 21.84 -37.35 -14.00
N VAL A 679 21.23 -37.75 -12.89
CA VAL A 679 21.57 -39.00 -12.17
C VAL A 679 21.36 -40.22 -13.06
N GLN A 680 20.26 -40.30 -13.79
CA GLN A 680 20.00 -41.40 -14.72
C GLN A 680 21.01 -41.42 -15.88
N TRP A 681 21.33 -40.25 -16.42
CA TRP A 681 22.31 -40.13 -17.48
C TRP A 681 23.71 -40.56 -17.03
N VAL A 682 24.17 -40.10 -15.85
CA VAL A 682 25.46 -40.51 -15.25
C VAL A 682 25.49 -42.00 -14.96
N ARG A 683 24.37 -42.58 -14.48
CA ARG A 683 24.27 -44.04 -14.26
C ARG A 683 24.38 -44.84 -15.56
N GLN A 684 23.85 -44.31 -16.67
CA GLN A 684 23.85 -45.00 -17.97
C GLN A 684 25.16 -44.80 -18.77
N HIS A 685 25.80 -43.63 -18.66
CA HIS A 685 26.92 -43.24 -19.53
C HIS A 685 28.24 -42.97 -18.77
N GLY A 686 28.24 -43.01 -17.44
CA GLY A 686 29.38 -42.64 -16.60
C GLY A 686 29.71 -41.14 -16.66
N LEU A 687 30.94 -40.75 -16.29
CA LEU A 687 31.45 -39.36 -16.40
C LEU A 687 31.93 -38.98 -17.81
N ARG A 688 31.58 -39.77 -18.84
CA ARG A 688 32.07 -39.53 -20.21
C ARG A 688 31.27 -38.41 -20.86
N VAL A 689 31.92 -37.29 -21.14
CA VAL A 689 31.33 -36.16 -21.86
C VAL A 689 31.28 -36.48 -23.36
N PRO A 690 30.11 -36.62 -23.99
CA PRO A 690 30.01 -36.90 -25.42
C PRO A 690 30.55 -35.73 -26.25
N LEU A 691 31.12 -36.02 -27.43
CA LEU A 691 31.63 -35.00 -28.37
C LEU A 691 30.58 -33.92 -28.73
N GLY A 692 29.28 -34.26 -28.71
CA GLY A 692 28.19 -33.29 -28.89
C GLY A 692 28.09 -32.21 -27.81
N THR A 693 28.59 -32.47 -26.60
CA THR A 693 28.61 -31.48 -25.50
C THR A 693 29.58 -30.34 -25.81
N LEU A 694 30.68 -30.56 -26.54
CA LEU A 694 31.57 -29.49 -26.98
C LEU A 694 30.89 -28.54 -27.98
N HIS A 695 30.00 -29.06 -28.83
CA HIS A 695 29.20 -28.24 -29.74
C HIS A 695 28.17 -27.39 -28.98
N LEU A 696 27.51 -27.98 -27.98
CA LEU A 696 26.58 -27.27 -27.09
C LEU A 696 27.28 -26.18 -26.26
N VAL A 697 28.46 -26.46 -25.72
CA VAL A 697 29.25 -25.46 -24.99
C VAL A 697 29.64 -24.30 -25.92
N ARG A 698 30.05 -24.59 -27.15
CA ARG A 698 30.34 -23.56 -28.16
C ARG A 698 29.11 -22.74 -28.55
N SER A 699 27.93 -23.35 -28.64
CA SER A 699 26.69 -22.63 -28.93
C SER A 699 26.21 -21.78 -27.74
N LEU A 700 26.64 -22.06 -26.52
CA LEU A 700 26.29 -21.23 -25.35
C LEU A 700 27.31 -20.13 -25.05
N LEU A 701 28.45 -20.06 -25.76
CA LEU A 701 29.48 -19.02 -25.55
C LEU A 701 28.95 -17.57 -25.55
N PRO A 702 28.14 -17.10 -26.52
CA PRO A 702 27.63 -15.72 -26.47
C PRO A 702 26.70 -15.46 -25.27
N HIS A 703 25.97 -16.47 -24.81
CA HIS A 703 25.12 -16.39 -23.62
C HIS A 703 25.95 -16.29 -22.35
N GLY A 704 26.97 -17.15 -22.24
CA GLY A 704 27.93 -17.14 -21.13
C GLY A 704 28.72 -15.84 -21.09
N LEU A 705 29.15 -15.32 -22.24
CA LEU A 705 29.82 -14.02 -22.32
C LEU A 705 28.90 -12.89 -21.86
N PHE A 706 27.64 -12.88 -22.29
CA PHE A 706 26.67 -11.87 -21.84
C PHE A 706 26.45 -11.93 -20.32
N LEU A 707 26.33 -13.13 -19.74
CA LEU A 707 26.24 -13.31 -18.29
C LEU A 707 27.50 -12.83 -17.56
N VAL A 708 28.68 -13.23 -18.02
CA VAL A 708 29.97 -12.85 -17.41
C VAL A 708 30.15 -11.34 -17.44
N VAL A 709 29.88 -10.69 -18.58
CA VAL A 709 30.01 -9.24 -18.72
C VAL A 709 28.96 -8.51 -17.89
N GLY A 710 27.72 -8.99 -17.85
CA GLY A 710 26.68 -8.46 -16.97
C GLY A 710 27.06 -8.56 -15.48
N THR A 711 27.64 -9.67 -15.06
CA THR A 711 28.14 -9.84 -13.68
C THR A 711 29.32 -8.91 -13.41
N LEU A 712 30.25 -8.76 -14.36
CA LEU A 712 31.36 -7.83 -14.24
C LEU A 712 30.87 -6.37 -14.14
N ALA A 713 29.81 -6.01 -14.83
CA ALA A 713 29.21 -4.67 -14.78
C ALA A 713 28.66 -4.31 -13.38
N VAL A 714 28.29 -5.28 -12.55
CA VAL A 714 27.96 -5.05 -11.13
C VAL A 714 29.19 -4.69 -10.32
N VAL A 715 30.32 -5.34 -10.62
CA VAL A 715 31.60 -5.08 -9.94
C VAL A 715 32.17 -3.72 -10.35
N ILE A 716 32.02 -3.35 -11.62
CA ILE A 716 32.46 -2.07 -12.19
C ILE A 716 31.65 -0.89 -11.62
N ALA A 717 30.38 -1.10 -11.29
CA ALA A 717 29.53 -0.05 -10.73
C ALA A 717 30.16 0.56 -9.45
N PRO A 718 30.10 1.90 -9.29
CA PRO A 718 30.57 2.57 -8.08
C PRO A 718 29.95 1.98 -6.81
N ALA A 719 30.65 2.01 -5.68
CA ALA A 719 30.21 1.37 -4.43
C ALA A 719 28.78 1.78 -4.02
N GLU A 720 28.46 3.06 -4.13
CA GLU A 720 27.14 3.64 -3.84
C GLU A 720 26.05 3.30 -4.88
N GLY A 721 26.39 2.59 -5.97
CA GLY A 721 25.47 2.19 -7.05
C GLY A 721 25.38 0.68 -7.24
N ARG A 722 26.09 -0.10 -6.43
CA ARG A 722 26.14 -1.57 -6.59
C ARG A 722 24.81 -2.24 -6.27
N SER A 723 24.01 -1.66 -5.38
CA SER A 723 22.65 -2.15 -5.08
C SER A 723 21.75 -2.11 -6.31
N GLU A 724 21.76 -0.98 -7.01
CA GLU A 724 21.01 -0.71 -8.24
C GLU A 724 21.51 -1.61 -9.36
N ALA A 725 22.83 -1.70 -9.52
CA ALA A 725 23.46 -2.58 -10.50
C ALA A 725 23.12 -4.07 -10.24
N LEU A 726 23.10 -4.52 -8.98
CA LEU A 726 22.74 -5.89 -8.62
C LEU A 726 21.26 -6.19 -8.90
N ARG A 727 20.37 -5.25 -8.57
CA ARG A 727 18.94 -5.35 -8.91
C ARG A 727 18.77 -5.47 -10.42
N GLU A 728 19.45 -4.62 -11.18
CA GLU A 728 19.38 -4.61 -12.63
C GLU A 728 19.97 -5.88 -13.26
N TRP A 729 21.11 -6.36 -12.75
CA TRP A 729 21.68 -7.65 -13.16
C TRP A 729 20.71 -8.80 -12.96
N ARG A 730 20.05 -8.84 -11.80
CA ARG A 730 19.05 -9.86 -11.48
C ARG A 730 17.90 -9.83 -12.51
N TRP A 731 17.29 -8.66 -12.70
CA TRP A 731 16.08 -8.50 -13.53
C TRP A 731 16.33 -8.55 -15.04
N LEU A 732 17.49 -8.08 -15.51
CA LEU A 732 17.76 -7.87 -16.93
C LEU A 732 18.80 -8.82 -17.51
N ILE A 733 19.57 -9.53 -16.68
CA ILE A 733 20.57 -10.49 -17.15
C ILE A 733 20.22 -11.90 -16.64
N PHE A 734 20.20 -12.11 -15.33
CA PHE A 734 20.07 -13.44 -14.75
C PHE A 734 18.69 -14.07 -14.98
N GLU A 735 17.61 -13.37 -14.61
CA GLU A 735 16.25 -13.91 -14.75
C GLU A 735 15.85 -14.18 -16.21
N PRO A 736 16.09 -13.28 -17.18
CA PRO A 736 15.78 -13.57 -18.58
C PRO A 736 16.60 -14.74 -19.14
N LEU A 737 17.86 -14.90 -18.73
CA LEU A 737 18.70 -16.07 -19.08
C LEU A 737 18.21 -17.36 -18.41
N LEU A 738 17.76 -17.31 -17.16
CA LEU A 738 17.14 -18.44 -16.49
C LEU A 738 15.86 -18.88 -17.22
N PHE A 739 15.03 -17.92 -17.62
CA PHE A 739 13.86 -18.16 -18.46
C PHE A 739 14.25 -18.81 -19.80
N TYR A 740 15.28 -18.29 -20.48
CA TYR A 740 15.83 -18.87 -21.70
C TYR A 740 16.23 -20.35 -21.52
N VAL A 741 16.97 -20.67 -20.45
CA VAL A 741 17.44 -22.03 -20.17
C VAL A 741 16.27 -22.98 -19.93
N LEU A 742 15.31 -22.57 -19.08
CA LEU A 742 14.12 -23.39 -18.80
C LEU A 742 13.27 -23.60 -20.05
N LEU A 743 13.09 -22.55 -20.85
CA LEU A 743 12.33 -22.61 -22.10
C LEU A 743 12.98 -23.58 -23.09
N ARG A 744 14.30 -23.45 -23.32
CA ARG A 744 15.07 -24.38 -24.18
C ARG A 744 15.01 -25.81 -23.69
N TYR A 745 15.15 -26.03 -22.38
CA TYR A 745 15.05 -27.35 -21.78
C TYR A 745 13.70 -28.01 -22.07
N TYR A 746 12.58 -27.31 -21.81
CA TYR A 746 11.26 -27.89 -22.01
C TYR A 746 10.90 -28.09 -23.49
N LEU A 747 11.30 -27.17 -24.37
CA LEU A 747 11.13 -27.33 -25.81
C LEU A 747 11.91 -28.55 -26.34
N HIS A 748 13.16 -28.73 -25.89
CA HIS A 748 13.99 -29.87 -26.27
C HIS A 748 13.42 -31.20 -25.78
N VAL A 749 13.03 -31.29 -24.50
CA VAL A 749 12.45 -32.52 -23.93
C VAL A 749 11.13 -32.87 -24.60
N SER A 750 10.29 -31.89 -24.92
CA SER A 750 9.04 -32.12 -25.65
C SER A 750 9.24 -32.70 -27.05
N ARG A 751 10.36 -32.42 -27.72
CA ARG A 751 10.67 -32.94 -29.06
C ARG A 751 11.17 -34.38 -29.07
N GLN A 752 11.98 -34.79 -28.09
CA GLN A 752 12.62 -36.11 -28.12
C GLN A 752 11.67 -37.28 -27.82
N GLN A 753 10.47 -37.01 -27.31
CA GLN A 753 9.53 -38.06 -26.89
C GLN A 753 8.72 -38.65 -28.06
N HIS A 754 9.01 -39.92 -28.39
CA HIS A 754 8.34 -40.71 -29.45
C HIS A 754 7.31 -41.73 -28.90
N SER A 755 6.94 -41.66 -27.61
CA SER A 755 6.13 -42.68 -26.89
C SER A 755 4.90 -42.07 -26.20
N PRO A 756 3.84 -42.85 -25.84
CA PRO A 756 2.50 -42.31 -25.61
C PRO A 756 2.40 -41.31 -24.43
N PRO A 757 1.30 -40.52 -24.37
CA PRO A 757 1.15 -39.43 -23.42
C PRO A 757 1.29 -39.89 -21.97
N SER A 758 2.35 -39.48 -21.28
CA SER A 758 2.44 -39.63 -19.82
C SER A 758 2.10 -38.30 -19.14
N LEU A 759 1.52 -38.36 -17.95
CA LEU A 759 1.18 -37.17 -17.14
C LEU A 759 2.38 -36.24 -16.88
N LEU A 760 3.59 -36.79 -16.88
CA LEU A 760 4.83 -36.08 -16.56
C LEU A 760 5.58 -35.61 -17.80
N ALA A 761 5.11 -35.95 -19.01
CA ALA A 761 5.71 -35.57 -20.28
C ALA A 761 5.44 -34.09 -20.58
N PRO A 762 6.49 -33.24 -20.70
CA PRO A 762 6.33 -31.86 -21.12
C PRO A 762 5.73 -31.76 -22.54
N ARG A 763 4.82 -30.82 -22.76
CA ARG A 763 4.20 -30.56 -24.09
C ARG A 763 4.27 -29.09 -24.48
N LEU A 764 5.42 -28.49 -24.25
CA LEU A 764 5.64 -27.10 -24.57
C LEU A 764 5.89 -26.97 -26.07
N THR A 765 5.18 -26.04 -26.72
CA THR A 765 5.37 -25.73 -28.15
C THR A 765 5.68 -24.25 -28.32
N ALA A 766 6.47 -23.90 -29.33
CA ALA A 766 6.77 -22.51 -29.68
C ALA A 766 5.50 -21.66 -29.84
N SER A 767 4.46 -22.21 -30.51
CA SER A 767 3.18 -21.52 -30.68
C SER A 767 2.43 -21.27 -29.37
N ALA A 768 2.55 -22.17 -28.38
CA ALA A 768 1.92 -21.97 -27.07
C ALA A 768 2.59 -20.81 -26.33
N VAL A 769 3.93 -20.81 -26.27
CA VAL A 769 4.71 -19.76 -25.59
C VAL A 769 4.43 -18.39 -26.22
N LEU A 770 4.41 -18.31 -27.56
CA LEU A 770 4.05 -17.08 -28.28
C LEU A 770 2.60 -16.67 -28.03
N GLY A 771 1.68 -17.63 -27.94
CA GLY A 771 0.28 -17.35 -27.64
C GLY A 771 0.09 -16.71 -26.26
N TRP A 772 0.83 -17.16 -25.23
CA TRP A 772 0.76 -16.57 -23.89
C TRP A 772 1.39 -15.18 -23.81
N LEU A 773 2.50 -14.96 -24.52
CA LEU A 773 3.08 -13.62 -24.70
C LEU A 773 2.08 -12.67 -25.37
N VAL A 774 1.45 -13.11 -26.48
CA VAL A 774 0.46 -12.32 -27.21
C VAL A 774 -0.80 -12.06 -26.38
N ALA A 775 -1.24 -13.01 -25.55
CA ALA A 775 -2.36 -12.80 -24.63
C ALA A 775 -2.05 -11.70 -23.60
N GLY A 776 -0.84 -11.71 -23.01
CA GLY A 776 -0.39 -10.65 -22.11
C GLY A 776 -0.32 -9.29 -22.81
N GLY A 777 0.22 -9.26 -24.04
CA GLY A 777 0.24 -8.04 -24.86
C GLY A 777 -1.14 -7.53 -25.27
N ALA A 778 -2.09 -8.42 -25.57
CA ALA A 778 -3.46 -8.04 -25.89
C ALA A 778 -4.19 -7.42 -24.69
N LEU A 779 -3.97 -7.95 -23.48
CA LEU A 779 -4.48 -7.36 -22.23
C LEU A 779 -3.94 -5.95 -22.02
N VAL A 780 -2.62 -5.76 -22.18
CA VAL A 780 -1.96 -4.45 -22.04
C VAL A 780 -2.44 -3.46 -23.11
N GLY A 781 -2.63 -3.91 -24.35
CA GLY A 781 -3.19 -3.12 -25.43
C GLY A 781 -4.65 -2.71 -25.18
N LEU A 782 -5.47 -3.63 -24.65
CA LEU A 782 -6.85 -3.34 -24.24
C LEU A 782 -6.91 -2.29 -23.14
N ILE A 783 -6.09 -2.41 -22.09
CA ILE A 783 -6.02 -1.42 -21.01
C ILE A 783 -5.64 -0.04 -21.56
N GLY A 784 -4.66 0.02 -22.48
CA GLY A 784 -4.29 1.27 -23.14
C GLY A 784 -5.44 1.88 -23.95
N LEU A 785 -6.14 1.08 -24.75
CA LEU A 785 -7.31 1.54 -25.53
C LEU A 785 -8.45 2.06 -24.63
N LEU A 786 -8.73 1.36 -23.53
CA LEU A 786 -9.74 1.80 -22.56
C LEU A 786 -9.33 3.08 -21.86
N GLN A 787 -8.06 3.21 -21.45
CA GLN A 787 -7.52 4.43 -20.86
C GLN A 787 -7.65 5.61 -21.82
N PHE A 788 -7.42 5.39 -23.12
CA PHE A 788 -7.58 6.41 -24.15
C PHE A 788 -9.04 6.84 -24.29
N GLY A 789 -9.99 5.90 -24.12
CA GLY A 789 -11.43 6.17 -24.04
C GLY A 789 -11.91 6.75 -22.70
N GLY A 790 -11.02 7.06 -21.76
CA GLY A 790 -11.35 7.62 -20.43
C GLY A 790 -11.61 6.59 -19.33
N LEU A 791 -11.49 5.29 -19.59
CA LEU A 791 -11.69 4.23 -18.60
C LEU A 791 -10.36 3.59 -18.18
N ASN A 792 -9.93 3.81 -16.94
CA ASN A 792 -8.68 3.27 -16.43
C ASN A 792 -8.85 1.97 -15.65
N LEU A 793 -8.42 0.84 -16.23
CA LEU A 793 -8.45 -0.46 -15.57
C LEU A 793 -7.15 -0.85 -14.84
N ALA A 794 -6.08 -0.05 -14.94
CA ALA A 794 -4.81 -0.37 -14.27
C ALA A 794 -4.95 -0.51 -12.73
N PRO A 795 -5.73 0.32 -12.01
CA PRO A 795 -5.93 0.16 -10.57
C PRO A 795 -6.62 -1.16 -10.19
N PHE A 796 -7.42 -1.75 -11.10
CA PHE A 796 -8.00 -3.08 -10.88
C PHE A 796 -6.95 -4.20 -10.93
N LEU A 797 -5.74 -3.96 -11.43
CA LEU A 797 -4.65 -4.92 -11.38
C LEU A 797 -3.82 -4.77 -10.10
N GLY A 798 -3.67 -3.57 -9.56
CA GLY A 798 -2.93 -3.31 -8.32
C GLY A 798 -2.29 -1.92 -8.33
N ASP A 799 -1.44 -1.66 -7.33
CA ASP A 799 -0.76 -0.37 -7.20
C ASP A 799 0.40 -0.27 -8.18
N LYS A 800 0.30 0.70 -9.08
CA LYS A 800 1.30 0.96 -10.10
C LYS A 800 2.43 1.82 -9.53
N VAL A 801 3.65 1.29 -9.57
CA VAL A 801 4.86 2.01 -9.17
C VAL A 801 5.38 2.82 -10.35
N SER A 802 4.87 4.03 -10.55
CA SER A 802 5.32 4.92 -11.63
C SER A 802 5.32 6.39 -11.24
N PHE A 803 6.22 7.16 -11.87
CA PHE A 803 6.38 8.60 -11.64
C PHE A 803 5.45 9.49 -12.50
N SER A 804 4.55 8.91 -13.30
CA SER A 804 3.69 9.64 -14.23
C SER A 804 2.21 9.29 -14.05
N ALA A 805 1.30 10.23 -14.31
CA ALA A 805 -0.12 9.95 -14.44
C ALA A 805 -0.40 8.92 -15.56
N ASP A 806 -1.51 8.17 -15.46
CA ASP A 806 -1.84 7.10 -16.40
C ASP A 806 -2.16 7.57 -17.82
N SER A 807 -2.55 8.84 -17.95
CA SER A 807 -2.69 9.55 -19.22
C SER A 807 -2.04 10.93 -19.10
N ILE A 808 -1.27 11.30 -20.13
CA ILE A 808 -0.56 12.58 -20.18
C ILE A 808 -0.90 13.29 -21.50
N VAL A 809 -1.16 14.59 -21.43
CA VAL A 809 -1.30 15.44 -22.62
C VAL A 809 0.06 16.05 -22.91
N VAL A 810 0.70 15.61 -23.99
CA VAL A 810 2.02 16.11 -24.41
C VAL A 810 1.88 16.63 -25.83
N GLU A 811 2.38 17.84 -26.08
CA GLU A 811 2.19 18.54 -27.36
C GLU A 811 0.68 18.58 -27.74
N GLY A 812 -0.23 18.68 -26.77
CA GLY A 812 -1.68 18.71 -26.99
C GLY A 812 -2.32 17.42 -27.52
N VAL A 813 -1.62 16.29 -27.47
CA VAL A 813 -2.15 14.95 -27.79
C VAL A 813 -2.23 14.11 -26.53
N GLN A 814 -3.37 13.45 -26.31
CA GLN A 814 -3.55 12.52 -25.22
C GLN A 814 -2.76 11.22 -25.49
N ARG A 815 -1.80 10.93 -24.63
CA ARG A 815 -0.98 9.71 -24.66
C ARG A 815 -1.32 8.86 -23.45
N VAL A 816 -1.31 7.55 -23.61
CA VAL A 816 -1.66 6.60 -22.53
C VAL A 816 -0.52 5.65 -22.25
N ASN A 817 -0.40 5.27 -20.99
CA ASN A 817 0.74 4.49 -20.51
C ASN A 817 0.37 3.01 -20.28
N SER A 818 -0.91 2.66 -20.25
CA SER A 818 -1.41 1.34 -19.83
C SER A 818 -0.85 0.99 -18.44
N VAL A 819 -0.24 -0.19 -18.31
CA VAL A 819 0.42 -0.68 -17.09
C VAL A 819 1.83 -0.12 -16.87
N TYR A 820 2.36 0.71 -17.78
CA TYR A 820 3.73 1.23 -17.71
C TYR A 820 3.84 2.65 -17.16
N GLY A 821 5.04 3.07 -16.74
CA GLY A 821 5.29 4.46 -16.33
C GLY A 821 5.52 5.47 -17.45
N HIS A 822 5.42 5.09 -18.73
CA HIS A 822 5.61 6.03 -19.86
C HIS A 822 4.97 5.51 -21.16
N PRO A 823 4.42 6.35 -22.06
CA PRO A 823 3.79 5.87 -23.30
C PRO A 823 4.79 5.18 -24.24
N ASN A 824 6.07 5.58 -24.24
CA ASN A 824 7.06 4.92 -25.10
C ASN A 824 7.27 3.45 -24.71
N ASN A 825 7.14 3.09 -23.42
CA ASN A 825 7.25 1.70 -22.97
C ASN A 825 6.12 0.85 -23.55
N LEU A 826 4.89 1.39 -23.57
CA LEU A 826 3.75 0.76 -24.24
C LEU A 826 4.04 0.56 -25.74
N GLY A 827 4.51 1.61 -26.43
CA GLY A 827 4.87 1.53 -27.85
C GLY A 827 5.97 0.50 -28.14
N LEU A 828 7.01 0.45 -27.30
CA LEU A 828 8.10 -0.53 -27.37
C LEU A 828 7.57 -1.96 -27.25
N TYR A 829 6.78 -2.25 -26.22
CA TYR A 829 6.26 -3.58 -26.02
C TYR A 829 5.28 -3.98 -27.13
N MET A 830 4.30 -3.14 -27.45
CA MET A 830 3.31 -3.43 -28.51
C MET A 830 3.94 -3.64 -29.89
N GLY A 831 5.03 -2.91 -30.20
CA GLY A 831 5.80 -3.08 -31.44
C GLY A 831 6.34 -4.49 -31.65
N ARG A 832 6.59 -5.24 -30.56
CA ARG A 832 7.03 -6.64 -30.60
C ARG A 832 5.87 -7.62 -30.69
N ILE A 833 4.70 -7.26 -30.14
CA ILE A 833 3.55 -8.17 -30.01
C ILE A 833 2.74 -8.28 -31.30
N TRP A 834 2.41 -7.15 -31.93
CA TRP A 834 1.49 -7.15 -33.08
C TRP A 834 1.97 -8.03 -34.27
N PRO A 835 3.27 -8.08 -34.64
CA PRO A 835 3.71 -8.93 -35.76
C PRO A 835 3.61 -10.43 -35.42
N ILE A 836 3.90 -10.79 -34.17
CA ILE A 836 3.79 -12.17 -33.68
C ILE A 836 2.32 -12.61 -33.68
N ALA A 837 1.43 -11.77 -33.16
CA ALA A 837 -0.02 -12.02 -33.15
C ALA A 837 -0.58 -12.20 -34.55
N LEU A 838 -0.17 -11.36 -35.50
CA LEU A 838 -0.58 -11.44 -36.90
C LEU A 838 -0.13 -12.75 -37.57
N VAL A 839 1.09 -13.20 -37.30
CA VAL A 839 1.61 -14.47 -37.83
C VAL A 839 0.94 -15.68 -37.18
N LEU A 840 0.61 -15.64 -35.89
CA LEU A 840 -0.21 -16.67 -35.25
C LEU A 840 -1.61 -16.76 -35.87
N ALA A 841 -2.22 -15.62 -36.19
CA ALA A 841 -3.50 -15.56 -36.89
C ALA A 841 -3.40 -16.19 -38.29
N LEU A 842 -2.36 -15.84 -39.05
CA LEU A 842 -2.12 -16.40 -40.37
C LEU A 842 -1.84 -17.91 -40.32
N ALA A 843 -0.99 -18.36 -39.40
CA ALA A 843 -0.70 -19.79 -39.22
C ALA A 843 -1.96 -20.59 -38.86
N ALA A 844 -2.80 -20.07 -37.96
CA ALA A 844 -4.08 -20.68 -37.61
C ALA A 844 -5.07 -20.69 -38.79
N TRP A 845 -5.08 -19.62 -39.59
CA TRP A 845 -5.91 -19.53 -40.80
C TRP A 845 -5.52 -20.56 -41.85
N LEU A 846 -4.21 -20.70 -42.11
CA LEU A 846 -3.65 -21.70 -43.02
C LEU A 846 -3.89 -23.12 -42.52
N ALA A 847 -3.95 -23.33 -41.21
CA ALA A 847 -4.34 -24.60 -40.60
C ALA A 847 -5.87 -24.83 -40.55
N HIS A 848 -6.67 -24.00 -41.25
CA HIS A 848 -8.13 -24.05 -41.30
C HIS A 848 -8.85 -23.88 -39.94
N ARG A 849 -8.18 -23.29 -38.94
CA ARG A 849 -8.76 -23.01 -37.61
C ARG A 849 -9.31 -21.59 -37.53
N ARG A 850 -10.41 -21.32 -38.25
CA ARG A 850 -10.97 -19.96 -38.43
C ARG A 850 -11.22 -19.19 -37.12
N TRP A 851 -11.79 -19.84 -36.11
CA TRP A 851 -12.03 -19.22 -34.79
C TRP A 851 -10.73 -18.82 -34.07
N VAL A 852 -9.72 -19.70 -34.12
CA VAL A 852 -8.40 -19.43 -33.52
C VAL A 852 -7.68 -18.31 -34.29
N ALA A 853 -7.81 -18.29 -35.61
CA ALA A 853 -7.31 -17.19 -36.44
C ALA A 853 -7.97 -15.86 -36.08
N GLY A 854 -9.30 -15.84 -35.88
CA GLY A 854 -10.05 -14.66 -35.44
C GLY A 854 -9.61 -14.16 -34.06
N ALA A 855 -9.37 -15.06 -33.11
CA ALA A 855 -8.88 -14.69 -31.78
C ALA A 855 -7.48 -14.05 -31.83
N TRP A 856 -6.55 -14.62 -32.58
CA TRP A 856 -5.22 -14.03 -32.75
C TRP A 856 -5.24 -12.73 -33.56
N ALA A 857 -6.14 -12.61 -34.54
CA ALA A 857 -6.34 -11.36 -35.26
C ALA A 857 -6.86 -10.26 -34.33
N ALA A 858 -7.81 -10.57 -33.43
CA ALA A 858 -8.26 -9.62 -32.41
C ALA A 858 -7.11 -9.21 -31.47
N CYS A 859 -6.25 -10.14 -31.06
CA CYS A 859 -5.05 -9.81 -30.27
C CYS A 859 -4.10 -8.89 -31.04
N ALA A 860 -3.90 -9.12 -32.35
CA ALA A 860 -3.09 -8.26 -33.20
C ALA A 860 -3.68 -6.85 -33.31
N VAL A 861 -5.01 -6.72 -33.41
CA VAL A 861 -5.71 -5.43 -33.42
C VAL A 861 -5.56 -4.72 -32.07
N LEU A 862 -5.73 -5.40 -30.95
CA LEU A 862 -5.53 -4.81 -29.61
C LEU A 862 -4.09 -4.32 -29.42
N ALA A 863 -3.10 -5.12 -29.84
CA ALA A 863 -1.70 -4.72 -29.77
C ALA A 863 -1.37 -3.53 -30.69
N ALA A 864 -1.87 -3.54 -31.93
CA ALA A 864 -1.72 -2.41 -32.85
C ALA A 864 -2.44 -1.15 -32.34
N GLY A 865 -3.62 -1.31 -31.74
CA GLY A 865 -4.37 -0.23 -31.09
C GLY A 865 -3.59 0.39 -29.93
N GLY A 866 -3.04 -0.44 -29.03
CA GLY A 866 -2.14 -0.02 -27.95
C GLY A 866 -0.92 0.74 -28.46
N LEU A 867 -0.32 0.28 -29.57
CA LEU A 867 0.78 0.99 -30.24
C LEU A 867 0.34 2.37 -30.73
N LEU A 868 -0.84 2.49 -31.35
CA LEU A 868 -1.36 3.76 -31.86
C LEU A 868 -1.63 4.77 -30.74
N VAL A 869 -2.35 4.36 -29.67
CA VAL A 869 -2.70 5.27 -28.56
C VAL A 869 -1.51 5.64 -27.68
N SER A 870 -0.38 4.94 -27.80
CA SER A 870 0.87 5.35 -27.16
C SER A 870 1.47 6.64 -27.75
N PHE A 871 1.13 6.94 -29.02
CA PHE A 871 1.76 8.00 -29.83
C PHE A 871 3.30 8.00 -29.76
N SER A 872 3.91 6.83 -29.59
CA SER A 872 5.38 6.70 -29.62
C SER A 872 5.88 6.88 -31.06
N LYS A 873 6.52 8.03 -31.34
CA LYS A 873 7.08 8.34 -32.67
C LYS A 873 8.01 7.22 -33.16
N GLY A 874 8.86 6.68 -32.28
CA GLY A 874 9.75 5.55 -32.59
C GLY A 874 9.01 4.25 -32.95
N ALA A 875 7.97 3.90 -32.19
CA ALA A 875 7.16 2.71 -32.49
C ALA A 875 6.38 2.85 -33.80
N LEU A 876 5.83 4.03 -34.07
CA LEU A 876 5.08 4.34 -35.29
C LEU A 876 5.97 4.28 -36.53
N LEU A 877 7.23 4.71 -36.43
CA LEU A 877 8.22 4.58 -37.52
C LEU A 877 8.72 3.14 -37.70
N ALA A 878 8.85 2.39 -36.62
CA ALA A 878 9.30 1.00 -36.66
C ALA A 878 8.25 0.04 -37.25
N ALA A 879 6.95 0.32 -37.07
CA ALA A 879 5.87 -0.56 -37.51
C ALA A 879 5.82 -0.79 -39.05
N PRO A 880 5.94 0.22 -39.92
CA PRO A 880 6.03 0.01 -41.38
C PRO A 880 7.24 -0.82 -41.81
N VAL A 881 8.40 -0.61 -41.17
CA VAL A 881 9.63 -1.38 -41.46
C VAL A 881 9.44 -2.85 -41.08
N ALA A 882 8.85 -3.10 -39.90
CA ALA A 882 8.52 -4.45 -39.45
C ALA A 882 7.48 -5.13 -40.35
N LEU A 883 6.48 -4.39 -40.84
CA LEU A 883 5.50 -4.90 -41.81
C LEU A 883 6.15 -5.29 -43.14
N LEU A 884 7.06 -4.46 -43.65
CA LEU A 884 7.81 -4.75 -44.88
C LEU A 884 8.64 -6.04 -44.71
N VAL A 885 9.40 -6.14 -43.61
CA VAL A 885 10.19 -7.34 -43.31
C VAL A 885 9.30 -8.56 -43.15
N LEU A 886 8.16 -8.44 -42.48
CA LEU A 886 7.19 -9.51 -42.34
C LEU A 886 6.70 -10.02 -43.71
N VAL A 887 6.31 -9.11 -44.61
CA VAL A 887 5.84 -9.45 -45.96
C VAL A 887 6.94 -10.13 -46.77
N LEU A 888 8.19 -9.65 -46.69
CA LEU A 888 9.33 -10.26 -47.37
C LEU A 888 9.64 -11.65 -46.83
N ALA A 889 9.59 -11.83 -45.50
CA ALA A 889 9.79 -13.11 -44.84
C ALA A 889 8.72 -14.13 -45.24
N LEU A 890 7.43 -13.72 -45.21
CA LEU A 890 6.32 -14.55 -45.67
C LEU A 890 6.45 -14.91 -47.16
N ARG A 891 6.82 -13.94 -48.01
CA ARG A 891 7.07 -14.19 -49.44
C ARG A 891 8.17 -15.23 -49.65
N SER A 892 9.25 -15.18 -48.86
CA SER A 892 10.34 -16.16 -48.91
C SER A 892 9.87 -17.55 -48.49
N HIS A 893 9.11 -17.65 -47.39
CA HIS A 893 8.53 -18.90 -46.88
C HIS A 893 7.66 -19.59 -47.95
N PHE A 894 6.69 -18.85 -48.52
CA PHE A 894 5.77 -19.42 -49.53
C PHE A 894 6.41 -19.72 -50.88
N ARG A 895 7.57 -19.12 -51.20
CA ARG A 895 8.34 -19.48 -52.41
C ARG A 895 8.92 -20.90 -52.34
N HIS A 896 9.34 -21.35 -51.16
CA HIS A 896 9.99 -22.64 -50.95
C HIS A 896 8.99 -23.80 -50.74
N HIS A 897 7.70 -23.50 -50.53
CA HIS A 897 6.61 -24.49 -50.40
C HIS A 897 5.54 -24.36 -51.50
N PRO A 898 5.86 -24.61 -52.79
CA PRO A 898 4.92 -24.43 -53.91
C PRO A 898 3.80 -25.49 -53.99
N THR A 899 3.89 -26.60 -53.24
CA THR A 899 3.02 -27.78 -53.33
C THR A 899 1.90 -27.84 -52.28
N MET A 900 1.71 -26.82 -51.42
CA MET A 900 0.52 -26.75 -50.57
C MET A 900 -0.74 -26.57 -51.42
N SER A 901 -1.51 -27.63 -51.58
CA SER A 901 -2.77 -27.67 -52.33
C SER A 901 -3.90 -26.99 -51.53
N THR A 902 -4.45 -25.89 -52.10
CA THR A 902 -5.56 -24.99 -51.67
C THR A 902 -5.25 -23.96 -50.56
N PRO A 903 -5.83 -22.72 -50.54
CA PRO A 903 -6.60 -21.92 -51.52
C PRO A 903 -5.77 -20.80 -52.20
N TRP A 904 -4.43 -20.85 -52.17
CA TRP A 904 -3.56 -19.84 -52.80
C TRP A 904 -3.23 -20.12 -54.27
N ALA A 905 -3.45 -21.34 -54.76
CA ALA A 905 -3.44 -21.62 -56.20
C ALA A 905 -4.55 -20.84 -56.94
N ALA A 906 -5.69 -20.60 -56.28
CA ALA A 906 -6.79 -19.76 -56.78
C ALA A 906 -6.51 -18.25 -56.62
N LEU A 907 -5.81 -17.83 -55.55
CA LEU A 907 -5.40 -16.43 -55.37
C LEU A 907 -4.24 -16.02 -56.30
N ARG A 908 -3.30 -16.95 -56.60
CA ARG A 908 -2.27 -16.81 -57.67
C ARG A 908 -2.89 -16.54 -59.04
N ALA A 909 -4.10 -17.04 -59.29
CA ALA A 909 -4.79 -16.93 -60.57
C ALA A 909 -5.70 -15.70 -60.70
N ARG A 910 -6.02 -14.98 -59.61
CA ARG A 910 -6.98 -13.84 -59.64
C ARG A 910 -6.47 -12.54 -59.02
N VAL A 911 -5.38 -12.55 -58.25
CA VAL A 911 -4.78 -11.32 -57.71
C VAL A 911 -3.32 -11.29 -58.16
N PRO A 912 -2.98 -10.56 -59.25
CA PRO A 912 -1.59 -10.45 -59.69
C PRO A 912 -0.73 -9.92 -58.54
N THR A 913 0.51 -10.39 -58.42
CA THR A 913 1.50 -9.99 -57.41
C THR A 913 1.67 -8.48 -57.24
N ARG A 914 1.24 -7.68 -58.24
CA ARG A 914 1.14 -6.22 -58.20
C ARG A 914 0.03 -5.70 -57.27
N LEU A 915 -1.09 -6.41 -57.10
CA LEU A 915 -2.22 -6.03 -56.23
C LEU A 915 -1.96 -6.31 -54.74
N LEU A 916 -1.23 -7.39 -54.40
CA LEU A 916 -0.75 -7.60 -53.03
C LEU A 916 0.37 -6.60 -52.68
N GLY A 917 1.28 -6.33 -53.64
CA GLY A 917 2.25 -5.23 -53.53
C GLY A 917 1.57 -3.86 -53.43
N PHE A 918 0.43 -3.66 -54.11
CA PHE A 918 -0.40 -2.45 -54.03
C PHE A 918 -1.18 -2.38 -52.72
N ALA A 919 -1.71 -3.48 -52.17
CA ALA A 919 -2.36 -3.50 -50.87
C ALA A 919 -1.38 -3.29 -49.71
N VAL A 920 -0.15 -3.81 -49.84
CA VAL A 920 0.96 -3.54 -48.92
C VAL A 920 1.44 -2.10 -49.09
N GLY A 921 1.58 -1.60 -50.32
CA GLY A 921 1.87 -0.20 -50.60
C GLY A 921 0.77 0.73 -50.07
N LEU A 922 -0.49 0.34 -50.21
CA LEU A 922 -1.65 1.05 -49.68
C LEU A 922 -1.68 0.96 -48.16
N ALA A 923 -1.30 -0.13 -47.50
CA ALA A 923 -1.20 -0.20 -46.04
C ALA A 923 0.00 0.61 -45.50
N VAL A 924 1.12 0.62 -46.22
CA VAL A 924 2.31 1.44 -45.94
C VAL A 924 2.03 2.93 -46.14
N VAL A 925 1.05 3.29 -46.98
CA VAL A 925 0.60 4.68 -47.21
C VAL A 925 -0.60 5.05 -46.33
N ALA A 926 -1.56 4.14 -46.14
CA ALA A 926 -2.80 4.35 -45.39
C ALA A 926 -2.58 4.36 -43.87
N LEU A 927 -1.58 3.62 -43.35
CA LEU A 927 -1.27 3.66 -41.93
C LEU A 927 -0.66 5.03 -41.53
N PRO A 928 0.32 5.59 -42.26
CA PRO A 928 0.72 6.99 -42.08
C PRO A 928 -0.42 7.97 -42.31
N LEU A 929 -1.26 7.80 -43.33
CA LEU A 929 -2.42 8.67 -43.56
C LEU A 929 -3.48 8.58 -42.46
N LEU A 930 -3.68 7.41 -41.83
CA LEU A 930 -4.55 7.22 -40.68
C LEU A 930 -3.97 7.87 -39.43
N VAL A 931 -2.65 7.76 -39.22
CA VAL A 931 -1.93 8.46 -38.16
C VAL A 931 -2.00 9.98 -38.37
N ILE A 932 -1.82 10.45 -39.60
CA ILE A 932 -1.99 11.85 -39.98
C ILE A 932 -3.45 12.29 -39.76
N ALA A 933 -4.44 11.49 -40.18
CA ALA A 933 -5.86 11.77 -39.98
C ALA A 933 -6.24 11.89 -38.50
N LEU A 934 -5.76 10.96 -37.66
CA LEU A 934 -5.93 10.98 -36.20
C LEU A 934 -5.20 12.17 -35.56
N ALA A 935 -4.02 12.54 -36.04
CA ALA A 935 -3.28 13.72 -35.57
C ALA A 935 -3.93 15.05 -36.00
N THR A 936 -4.55 15.12 -37.19
CA THR A 936 -5.41 16.25 -37.59
C THR A 936 -6.67 16.33 -36.75
N ALA A 937 -7.31 15.21 -36.42
CA ALA A 937 -8.48 15.18 -35.54
C ALA A 937 -8.12 15.57 -34.09
N ALA A 938 -6.87 15.33 -33.67
CA ALA A 938 -6.31 15.71 -32.37
C ALA A 938 -5.63 17.10 -32.35
N GLY A 939 -5.80 17.93 -33.38
CA GLY A 939 -5.45 19.35 -33.31
C GLY A 939 -4.06 19.77 -33.81
N GLY A 940 -3.41 19.07 -34.75
CA GLY A 940 -2.38 19.67 -35.60
C GLY A 940 -1.29 18.74 -36.17
N ILE A 941 -0.99 18.86 -37.47
CA ILE A 941 -0.01 18.04 -38.23
C ILE A 941 1.44 18.33 -37.82
N GLU A 942 1.77 19.55 -37.38
CA GLU A 942 3.14 19.94 -37.00
C GLU A 942 3.74 19.10 -35.86
N ARG A 943 2.88 18.51 -35.02
CA ARG A 943 3.25 17.68 -33.85
C ARG A 943 3.76 16.28 -34.23
N LEU A 944 3.52 15.85 -35.47
CA LEU A 944 4.08 14.61 -36.04
C LEU A 944 5.47 14.81 -36.68
N ASN A 945 6.05 16.01 -36.64
CA ASN A 945 7.36 16.27 -37.25
C ASN A 945 8.44 15.35 -36.62
N PRO A 946 9.01 14.39 -37.37
CA PRO A 946 10.10 13.53 -36.88
C PRO A 946 11.42 14.30 -36.66
N LEU A 947 11.47 15.58 -37.07
CA LEU A 947 12.61 16.50 -36.97
C LEU A 947 12.35 17.67 -35.99
N GLY A 948 11.37 17.57 -35.09
CA GLY A 948 11.04 18.60 -34.10
C GLY A 948 12.02 18.70 -32.90
N GLU A 949 11.65 19.48 -31.87
CA GLU A 949 12.46 19.78 -30.66
C GLU A 949 13.06 18.53 -29.98
N THR A 950 12.38 17.39 -30.02
CA THR A 950 12.84 16.12 -29.44
C THR A 950 14.12 15.56 -30.07
N THR A 951 14.47 15.96 -31.30
CA THR A 951 15.66 15.45 -32.00
C THR A 951 16.93 16.17 -31.53
N ASP A 952 16.86 17.46 -31.21
CA ASP A 952 17.98 18.22 -30.66
C ASP A 952 18.40 17.69 -29.28
N ILE A 953 17.42 17.40 -28.43
CA ILE A 953 17.63 16.77 -27.11
C ILE A 953 18.39 15.44 -27.25
N ARG A 954 17.98 14.58 -28.19
CA ARG A 954 18.62 13.28 -28.43
C ARG A 954 20.06 13.41 -28.93
N LEU A 955 20.34 14.35 -29.83
CA LEU A 955 21.70 14.58 -30.33
C LEU A 955 22.65 15.01 -29.21
N LYS A 956 22.20 15.92 -28.34
CA LYS A 956 22.94 16.35 -27.15
C LYS A 956 23.17 15.19 -26.18
N LEU A 957 22.13 14.41 -25.91
CA LEU A 957 22.23 13.22 -25.05
C LEU A 957 23.21 12.18 -25.62
N TRP A 958 23.22 11.97 -26.95
CA TRP A 958 24.18 11.08 -27.60
C TRP A 958 25.61 11.61 -27.55
N ALA A 959 25.79 12.93 -27.67
CA ALA A 959 27.11 13.55 -27.49
C ALA A 959 27.63 13.33 -26.06
N SER A 960 26.80 13.54 -25.04
CA SER A 960 27.14 13.24 -23.64
C SER A 960 27.48 11.76 -23.45
N ALA A 961 26.69 10.85 -24.03
CA ALA A 961 26.95 9.41 -23.96
C ALA A 961 28.27 9.02 -24.64
N LEU A 962 28.61 9.62 -25.78
CA LEU A 962 29.88 9.40 -26.48
C LEU A 962 31.07 9.93 -25.66
N ALA A 963 30.92 11.07 -24.98
CA ALA A 963 31.93 11.57 -24.06
C ALA A 963 32.16 10.60 -22.89
N MET A 964 31.08 10.08 -22.29
CA MET A 964 31.17 9.04 -21.25
C MET A 964 31.85 7.76 -21.76
N ILE A 965 31.60 7.35 -23.01
CA ILE A 965 32.27 6.19 -23.63
C ILE A 965 33.76 6.47 -23.84
N ALA A 966 34.13 7.70 -24.22
CA ALA A 966 35.54 8.07 -24.38
C ALA A 966 36.32 7.93 -23.07
N ASP A 967 35.70 8.24 -21.94
CA ASP A 967 36.30 8.09 -20.60
C ASP A 967 36.23 6.65 -20.07
N HIS A 968 35.24 5.85 -20.51
CA HIS A 968 35.02 4.47 -20.05
C HIS A 968 34.90 3.44 -21.21
N PRO A 969 35.88 3.32 -22.12
CA PRO A 969 35.69 2.64 -23.41
C PRO A 969 35.63 1.10 -23.34
N ILE A 970 36.34 0.49 -22.39
CA ILE A 970 36.47 -0.99 -22.32
C ILE A 970 35.33 -1.59 -21.51
N PHE A 971 35.15 -1.12 -20.29
CA PHE A 971 34.27 -1.71 -19.28
C PHE A 971 32.93 -0.99 -19.15
N GLY A 972 32.78 0.20 -19.73
CA GLY A 972 31.63 1.06 -19.47
C GLY A 972 31.60 1.58 -18.02
N ILE A 973 30.45 2.06 -17.62
CA ILE A 973 30.17 2.65 -16.30
C ILE A 973 29.46 1.69 -15.33
N GLY A 974 29.06 0.52 -15.81
CA GLY A 974 28.30 -0.48 -15.04
C GLY A 974 26.78 -0.37 -15.21
N LEU A 975 26.06 -1.38 -14.71
CA LEU A 975 24.59 -1.47 -14.79
C LEU A 975 23.92 -0.38 -13.94
N ASP A 976 22.86 0.21 -14.46
CA ASP A 976 22.04 1.26 -13.82
C ASP A 976 22.81 2.52 -13.37
N GLN A 977 23.94 2.84 -14.01
CA GLN A 977 24.79 3.98 -13.59
C GLN A 977 24.66 5.24 -14.46
N PHE A 978 23.92 5.20 -15.57
CA PHE A 978 23.86 6.32 -16.52
C PHE A 978 23.42 7.63 -15.87
N LEU A 979 22.30 7.63 -15.14
CA LEU A 979 21.77 8.83 -14.47
C LEU A 979 22.80 9.52 -13.56
N ARG A 980 23.60 8.72 -12.84
CA ARG A 980 24.61 9.21 -11.90
C ARG A 980 25.75 9.91 -12.61
N PHE A 981 26.30 9.27 -13.66
CA PHE A 981 27.40 9.85 -14.42
C PHE A 981 26.94 10.99 -15.33
N TYR A 982 25.72 10.90 -15.89
CA TYR A 982 25.19 11.86 -16.85
C TYR A 982 25.20 13.30 -16.35
N GLN A 983 25.04 13.54 -15.04
CA GLN A 983 25.13 14.89 -14.46
C GLN A 983 26.45 15.61 -14.75
N GLN A 984 27.54 14.87 -14.98
CA GLN A 984 28.87 15.43 -15.26
C GLN A 984 29.06 15.76 -16.75
N TYR A 985 28.26 15.15 -17.62
CA TYR A 985 28.38 15.23 -19.09
C TYR A 985 27.19 15.93 -19.74
N ILE A 986 26.19 16.33 -18.95
CA ILE A 986 24.96 16.95 -19.45
C ILE A 986 25.27 18.27 -20.16
N ASP A 987 24.63 18.47 -21.30
CA ASP A 987 24.70 19.76 -22.01
C ASP A 987 24.05 20.85 -21.13
N PRO A 988 24.69 22.03 -20.95
CA PRO A 988 24.14 23.10 -20.11
C PRO A 988 22.71 23.52 -20.46
N THR A 989 22.30 23.39 -21.72
CA THR A 989 20.94 23.71 -22.17
C THR A 989 19.89 22.71 -21.69
N LEU A 990 20.29 21.49 -21.30
CA LEU A 990 19.42 20.44 -20.77
C LEU A 990 19.46 20.34 -19.23
N ALA A 991 20.43 20.99 -18.58
CA ALA A 991 20.61 20.90 -17.13
C ALA A 991 19.42 21.44 -16.32
N THR A 992 18.65 22.38 -16.88
CA THR A 992 17.46 22.98 -16.25
C THR A 992 16.15 22.33 -16.70
N THR A 993 16.18 21.29 -17.54
CA THR A 993 14.99 20.59 -18.01
C THR A 993 14.83 19.25 -17.28
N ASN A 994 13.71 18.56 -17.50
CA ASN A 994 13.47 17.22 -16.95
C ASN A 994 14.46 16.16 -17.46
N GLU A 995 15.19 16.44 -18.56
CA GLU A 995 16.17 15.53 -19.15
C GLU A 995 17.35 15.24 -18.22
N ARG A 996 17.61 16.10 -17.22
CA ARG A 996 18.58 15.82 -16.16
C ARG A 996 18.32 14.52 -15.41
N PHE A 997 17.09 14.02 -15.40
CA PHE A 997 16.71 12.77 -14.72
C PHE A 997 16.68 11.55 -15.64
N THR A 998 17.18 11.66 -16.87
CA THR A 998 17.18 10.53 -17.80
C THR A 998 18.14 9.41 -17.38
N ALA A 999 17.69 8.17 -17.52
CA ALA A 999 18.40 6.99 -17.04
C ALA A 999 19.10 6.19 -18.15
N HIS A 1000 19.04 6.64 -19.40
CA HIS A 1000 19.72 6.00 -20.54
C HIS A 1000 19.81 6.95 -21.74
N PRO A 1001 20.72 6.71 -22.72
CA PRO A 1001 20.98 7.65 -23.81
C PRO A 1001 19.97 7.60 -24.98
N HIS A 1002 18.82 6.94 -24.83
CA HIS A 1002 17.86 6.68 -25.92
C HIS A 1002 18.49 6.13 -27.23
N ASN A 1003 19.52 5.28 -27.12
CA ASN A 1003 20.13 4.60 -28.25
C ASN A 1003 20.70 3.26 -27.81
N LEU A 1004 20.23 2.18 -28.45
CA LEU A 1004 20.61 0.79 -28.16
C LEU A 1004 22.13 0.57 -28.06
N LEU A 1005 22.91 1.06 -29.02
CA LEU A 1005 24.35 0.78 -29.06
C LEU A 1005 25.09 1.53 -27.95
N LEU A 1006 24.74 2.80 -27.75
CA LEU A 1006 25.34 3.62 -26.69
C LEU A 1006 24.97 3.08 -25.30
N ASP A 1007 23.72 2.65 -25.13
CA ASP A 1007 23.21 2.12 -23.87
C ASP A 1007 23.88 0.79 -23.50
N ILE A 1008 24.01 -0.15 -24.44
CA ILE A 1008 24.75 -1.40 -24.21
C ILE A 1008 26.23 -1.13 -23.91
N TRP A 1009 26.88 -0.22 -24.66
CA TRP A 1009 28.28 0.08 -24.45
C TRP A 1009 28.53 0.68 -23.07
N LEU A 1010 27.71 1.65 -22.65
CA LEU A 1010 27.87 2.26 -21.34
C LEU A 1010 27.57 1.27 -20.20
N ARG A 1011 26.53 0.45 -20.32
CA ARG A 1011 26.12 -0.47 -19.23
C ARG A 1011 27.00 -1.71 -19.12
N LEU A 1012 27.43 -2.29 -20.25
CA LEU A 1012 28.12 -3.58 -20.31
C LEU A 1012 29.52 -3.50 -20.93
N GLY A 1013 29.98 -2.32 -21.34
CA GLY A 1013 31.27 -2.15 -22.01
C GLY A 1013 31.34 -2.76 -23.41
N LEU A 1014 32.55 -2.76 -23.97
CA LEU A 1014 32.84 -3.34 -25.29
C LEU A 1014 32.53 -4.85 -25.32
N GLY A 1015 32.74 -5.56 -24.21
CA GLY A 1015 32.39 -6.96 -24.07
C GLY A 1015 30.89 -7.22 -24.28
N GLY A 1016 30.04 -6.31 -23.81
CA GLY A 1016 28.59 -6.37 -23.99
C GLY A 1016 28.19 -6.20 -25.44
N LEU A 1017 28.79 -5.23 -26.15
CA LEU A 1017 28.58 -5.05 -27.59
C LEU A 1017 28.98 -6.28 -28.40
N LEU A 1018 30.11 -6.91 -28.06
CA LEU A 1018 30.57 -8.13 -28.73
C LEU A 1018 29.61 -9.30 -28.48
N ALA A 1019 29.19 -9.50 -27.23
CA ALA A 1019 28.24 -10.56 -26.88
C ALA A 1019 26.89 -10.37 -27.58
N PHE A 1020 26.35 -9.15 -27.51
CA PHE A 1020 25.07 -8.80 -28.09
C PHE A 1020 25.09 -8.84 -29.62
N GLY A 1021 26.15 -8.29 -30.24
CA GLY A 1021 26.38 -8.39 -31.68
C GLY A 1021 26.50 -9.84 -32.15
N TRP A 1022 27.17 -10.70 -31.37
CA TRP A 1022 27.25 -12.13 -31.69
C TRP A 1022 25.88 -12.81 -31.63
N LEU A 1023 25.04 -12.50 -30.64
CA LEU A 1023 23.66 -13.00 -30.57
C LEU A 1023 22.83 -12.56 -31.79
N LEU A 1024 22.90 -11.28 -32.17
CA LEU A 1024 22.20 -10.76 -33.35
C LEU A 1024 22.70 -11.38 -34.66
N LEU A 1025 24.02 -11.56 -34.82
CA LEU A 1025 24.60 -12.20 -36.00
C LEU A 1025 24.17 -13.67 -36.10
N ARG A 1026 24.07 -14.38 -34.97
CA ARG A 1026 23.53 -15.75 -34.95
C ARG A 1026 22.07 -15.78 -35.36
N PHE A 1027 21.24 -14.90 -34.79
CA PHE A 1027 19.85 -14.78 -35.18
C PHE A 1027 19.71 -14.49 -36.69
N ALA A 1028 20.49 -13.56 -37.23
CA ALA A 1028 20.49 -13.22 -38.65
C ALA A 1028 20.98 -14.36 -39.57
N ARG A 1029 21.92 -15.19 -39.13
CA ARG A 1029 22.34 -16.38 -39.90
C ARG A 1029 21.25 -17.45 -39.90
N GLN A 1030 20.60 -17.67 -38.77
CA GLN A 1030 19.48 -18.61 -38.64
C GLN A 1030 18.28 -18.15 -39.49
N LEU A 1031 18.08 -16.85 -39.62
CA LEU A 1031 17.06 -16.28 -40.50
C LEU A 1031 17.13 -16.81 -41.94
N GLN A 1032 18.33 -16.76 -42.54
CA GLN A 1032 18.52 -17.15 -43.93
C GLN A 1032 18.28 -18.65 -44.16
N ALA A 1033 18.62 -19.48 -43.17
CA ALA A 1033 18.48 -20.93 -43.27
C ALA A 1033 17.05 -21.43 -43.00
N TYR A 1034 16.28 -20.76 -42.12
CA TYR A 1034 15.09 -21.36 -41.51
C TYR A 1034 13.75 -20.66 -41.81
N LEU A 1035 13.75 -19.47 -42.41
CA LEU A 1035 12.51 -18.83 -42.86
C LEU A 1035 11.69 -19.70 -43.81
N ALA A 1036 12.35 -20.58 -44.57
CA ALA A 1036 11.68 -21.54 -45.44
C ALA A 1036 10.86 -22.56 -44.64
N GLN A 1037 11.27 -22.95 -43.43
CA GLN A 1037 10.76 -24.14 -42.73
C GLN A 1037 9.67 -23.84 -41.69
N ASN A 1038 9.66 -22.64 -41.07
CA ASN A 1038 8.71 -22.31 -40.01
C ASN A 1038 8.17 -20.87 -40.15
N ILE A 1039 6.87 -20.76 -40.44
CA ILE A 1039 6.19 -19.47 -40.63
C ILE A 1039 6.24 -18.57 -39.38
N LEU A 1040 6.33 -19.15 -38.17
CA LEU A 1040 6.38 -18.37 -36.91
C LEU A 1040 7.64 -17.51 -36.82
N LEU A 1041 8.74 -17.92 -37.46
CA LEU A 1041 9.97 -17.13 -37.52
C LEU A 1041 9.75 -15.79 -38.22
N ALA A 1042 8.84 -15.70 -39.20
CA ALA A 1042 8.54 -14.44 -39.87
C ALA A 1042 8.02 -13.37 -38.89
N GLY A 1043 7.21 -13.78 -37.90
CA GLY A 1043 6.68 -12.89 -36.86
C GLY A 1043 7.75 -12.44 -35.88
N LEU A 1044 8.62 -13.37 -35.45
CA LEU A 1044 9.74 -13.07 -34.55
C LEU A 1044 10.73 -12.08 -35.17
N VAL A 1045 10.96 -12.19 -36.46
CA VAL A 1045 11.92 -11.34 -37.20
C VAL A 1045 11.33 -9.96 -37.40
N ALA A 1046 10.05 -9.86 -37.73
CA ALA A 1046 9.36 -8.59 -37.77
C ALA A 1046 9.34 -7.91 -36.40
N ALA A 1047 9.10 -8.65 -35.32
CA ALA A 1047 9.16 -8.14 -33.95
C ALA A 1047 10.56 -7.66 -33.55
N LEU A 1048 11.61 -8.43 -33.87
CA LEU A 1048 12.99 -8.02 -33.61
C LEU A 1048 13.38 -6.81 -34.46
N THR A 1049 12.93 -6.73 -35.71
CA THR A 1049 13.13 -5.56 -36.58
C THR A 1049 12.46 -4.33 -35.98
N ALA A 1050 11.20 -4.45 -35.54
CA ALA A 1050 10.49 -3.36 -34.87
C ALA A 1050 11.26 -2.89 -33.63
N ALA A 1051 11.72 -3.85 -32.82
CA ALA A 1051 12.50 -3.57 -31.63
C ALA A 1051 13.81 -2.85 -31.96
N LEU A 1052 14.60 -3.34 -32.93
CA LEU A 1052 15.87 -2.75 -33.33
C LEU A 1052 15.68 -1.33 -33.87
N VAL A 1053 14.72 -1.12 -34.77
CA VAL A 1053 14.44 0.21 -35.36
C VAL A 1053 14.01 1.21 -34.30
N HIS A 1054 13.11 0.82 -33.39
CA HIS A 1054 12.70 1.68 -32.28
C HIS A 1054 13.88 1.92 -31.31
N GLY A 1055 14.68 0.89 -31.03
CA GLY A 1055 15.85 0.96 -30.16
C GLY A 1055 16.96 1.88 -30.66
N LEU A 1056 16.97 2.28 -31.94
CA LEU A 1056 17.90 3.31 -32.43
C LEU A 1056 17.61 4.70 -31.86
N VAL A 1057 16.40 4.93 -31.35
CA VAL A 1057 15.92 6.22 -30.85
C VAL A 1057 15.27 6.14 -29.47
N ASP A 1058 15.30 4.97 -28.82
CA ASP A 1058 14.80 4.72 -27.47
C ASP A 1058 15.41 3.43 -26.87
N ASN A 1059 14.87 2.92 -25.76
CA ASN A 1059 15.34 1.69 -25.12
C ASN A 1059 15.01 0.43 -25.95
N PHE A 1060 15.92 -0.54 -25.98
CA PHE A 1060 15.73 -1.82 -26.68
C PHE A 1060 15.65 -3.03 -25.73
N TYR A 1061 16.46 -3.08 -24.68
CA TYR A 1061 16.66 -4.30 -23.89
C TYR A 1061 16.54 -4.08 -22.38
N PHE A 1062 17.00 -2.95 -21.84
CA PHE A 1062 17.15 -2.77 -20.40
C PHE A 1062 15.83 -2.41 -19.70
N VAL A 1063 14.80 -3.22 -19.95
CA VAL A 1063 13.48 -3.20 -19.32
C VAL A 1063 13.01 -4.66 -19.25
N PRO A 1064 12.42 -5.14 -18.12
CA PRO A 1064 12.18 -6.58 -17.91
C PRO A 1064 11.41 -7.26 -19.04
N ASP A 1065 10.24 -6.75 -19.43
CA ASP A 1065 9.44 -7.35 -20.50
C ASP A 1065 10.18 -7.40 -21.85
N LEU A 1066 10.97 -6.38 -22.17
CA LEU A 1066 11.77 -6.33 -23.40
C LEU A 1066 12.91 -7.36 -23.38
N ALA A 1067 13.59 -7.53 -22.24
CA ALA A 1067 14.63 -8.53 -22.05
C ALA A 1067 14.08 -9.96 -22.17
N PHE A 1068 12.95 -10.25 -21.52
CA PHE A 1068 12.29 -11.55 -21.62
C PHE A 1068 11.83 -11.86 -23.04
N VAL A 1069 11.27 -10.88 -23.76
CA VAL A 1069 10.89 -11.06 -25.18
C VAL A 1069 12.12 -11.30 -26.06
N PHE A 1070 13.23 -10.59 -25.83
CA PHE A 1070 14.48 -10.83 -26.56
C PHE A 1070 14.96 -12.28 -26.38
N TRP A 1071 15.04 -12.75 -25.13
CA TRP A 1071 15.51 -14.11 -24.85
C TRP A 1071 14.54 -15.20 -25.32
N LEU A 1072 13.23 -14.91 -25.34
CA LEU A 1072 12.23 -15.76 -25.98
C LEU A 1072 12.48 -15.88 -27.49
N VAL A 1073 12.73 -14.76 -28.17
CA VAL A 1073 13.05 -14.73 -29.61
C VAL A 1073 14.32 -15.53 -29.89
N VAL A 1074 15.37 -15.34 -29.09
CA VAL A 1074 16.62 -16.10 -29.20
C VAL A 1074 16.36 -17.60 -29.00
N ALA A 1075 15.67 -17.99 -27.92
CA ALA A 1075 15.35 -19.39 -27.63
C ALA A 1075 14.65 -20.10 -28.80
N LEU A 1076 13.60 -19.48 -29.37
CA LEU A 1076 12.81 -20.06 -30.45
C LEU A 1076 13.57 -20.08 -31.79
N SER A 1077 14.43 -19.09 -32.05
CA SER A 1077 15.26 -19.06 -33.25
C SER A 1077 16.28 -20.20 -33.28
N GLU A 1078 16.94 -20.45 -32.13
CA GLU A 1078 17.92 -21.53 -32.00
C GLU A 1078 17.25 -22.91 -31.97
N GLU A 1079 16.05 -23.01 -31.41
CA GLU A 1079 15.23 -24.22 -31.46
C GLU A 1079 14.96 -24.66 -32.91
N GLY A 1080 14.70 -23.72 -33.82
CA GLY A 1080 14.48 -24.02 -35.24
C GLY A 1080 15.71 -24.60 -35.92
N ALA A 1081 16.91 -24.15 -35.51
CA ALA A 1081 18.17 -24.55 -36.12
C ALA A 1081 18.65 -25.95 -35.72
N GLU A 1082 18.33 -26.41 -34.51
CA GLU A 1082 18.72 -27.73 -34.01
C GLU A 1082 17.79 -28.87 -34.45
N ALA A 1083 16.60 -28.56 -35.00
CA ALA A 1083 15.64 -29.54 -35.51
C ALA A 1083 15.92 -30.02 -36.95
N SER A 1084 16.72 -29.26 -37.70
CA SER A 1084 17.15 -29.55 -39.07
C SER A 1084 18.50 -30.24 -39.09
#